data_AF-A0A9Q8T2V3-F1
#
_entry.id   AF-A0A9Q8T2V3-F1
#
_cell.length_a   1.000
_cell.length_b   1.000
_cell.length_c   1.000
_cell.angle_alpha   90.00
_cell.angle_beta   90.00
_cell.angle_gamma   90.00
#
_symmetry.space_group_name_H-M   'P 1'
#
loop_
_entity.id
_entity.type
_entity.pdbx_description
1 polymer ?
#
loop_
_entity_poly.entity_id
_entity_poly.type
_entity_poly.pdbx_seq_one_letter_code
_entity_poly.pdbx_strand_id
1 'polypeptide(L)'
;MAGSKTVRIVEVGPRDGLQNIKTVVDTSTKLELIQRLQDAGLQNVEITSVVSPKAIPQLADCRKILSAPVVKRWQQTNGTLRMPVLVPNTKGLRIALEHGVREVAVFVSATEGFSRANINCTVDESLERAKQVASVASAAGVLVRGYVSCIFADPFDGPTPLPAVSRAVRSLLDMGCYEVSLGDTLGVGTPPDVRRLLEYLKAQNIHTERLAGHFHDTYGQALANVWTAYECGLRTFDSSVGGLGGCPFAPGAKGNVATEDVVYLFQQAGVDTGVDLQQVVDIGVWISQALAKPNDSRAGAALASKSKISSKKSSKITDRPKEALEWSILEQSDNVVVRRAGGNGNIVLNKPRNGNTLTFPMISEIIQAFKSFESDASISRVLISANGKFFCTGMDLSQAAQAVGRGGDASSKLFQALTDLFELIDNSPKVTVACMQGPAFGEQRDGISRLFKTMMEPGSDAVHGIAEFQQKPLPRINAHRSFHFGADERIWDLSNYIHYIISPCPKTVDNINMAEPAESSTTRPERSPESRSPPATAGIKRIRQACTSCRQKKIKCSGDRPRCINCRRVMQRCQYEPYSAVSASLSGNSTALLLGLTKDVITTDLLQRISMIESKLAQLSDRESQEFSSAAFNEANLPMEDHNTVEEQPQLQSNAQEDVLGVPGLVNQSSPNMSTWRSGSSQSQTFSTFPPDSVTQSLVDTFFQWCHNQPYSYFHEGSFRQKLADGQLSKCVLLAVLASSLRFSEHEYYRDNRSNAIEAYAREAWLSVLGDHMTVEDSCHLEVAQATNILAIIDFTAGRTSSAWLKIGMAIRIAQDLQLMKEPSETLPLVEQEERRRSFWSIYLLDKLVSLGKHRHFAILDEDCHVRLPCDELTFRSGGWGQNVTLRRLLDWSTDVGVESGFPVAILASSVLARCTRRLLHDRNTDETPPWDSKSEFASITSLLLLVESRLQVDQHPIRNVVDTYRLDDGVIDHPAIGHVIFARTVFHVCYCLLYHPFLVREQVRRVKCQVPSSFMRLASQKSYEHARDLVNLLHDAEAVGCHLGASFYAYSACLAGSILSLHMHTEKDTEKDTESQRYLELLSATQDSISILEGMAKFWDHASKIHHRLLTFHANAYLFDSLLDTQLKSVIDPGWERSLWSMVDYGEMCRESSLSIPSPKIPAPSDSPSFPDLELESEQMLDLGLDVQQISQIDDNLMNFDTPNIKYLLELASGGG
;
A
#
# COMPACT_ATOMS: atom_id res chain seq x y z
N MET A 1 -2.96 -46.56 3.91
CA MET A 1 -2.72 -46.98 2.51
C MET A 1 -1.34 -46.49 2.10
N ALA A 2 -0.31 -47.32 2.29
CA ALA A 2 1.05 -47.04 1.86
C ALA A 2 1.20 -47.45 0.39
N GLY A 3 0.74 -46.57 -0.52
CA GLY A 3 1.09 -46.63 -1.94
C GLY A 3 2.33 -45.80 -2.20
N SER A 4 3.15 -46.19 -3.18
CA SER A 4 4.42 -45.53 -3.55
C SER A 4 4.36 -44.00 -3.46
N LYS A 5 5.29 -43.39 -2.70
CA LYS A 5 5.42 -41.93 -2.53
C LYS A 5 6.15 -41.26 -3.71
N THR A 6 5.94 -41.76 -4.91
CA THR A 6 6.63 -41.29 -6.12
C THR A 6 5.65 -40.54 -7.02
N VAL A 7 6.04 -39.36 -7.48
CA VAL A 7 5.31 -38.55 -8.45
C VAL A 7 6.06 -38.54 -9.76
N ARG A 8 5.35 -38.78 -10.87
CA ARG A 8 5.89 -38.64 -12.23
C ARG A 8 5.59 -37.25 -12.77
N ILE A 9 6.64 -36.57 -13.23
CA ILE A 9 6.51 -35.28 -13.92
C ILE A 9 6.57 -35.53 -15.43
N VAL A 10 5.61 -34.97 -16.17
CA VAL A 10 5.63 -34.92 -17.62
C VAL A 10 5.99 -33.50 -18.04
N GLU A 11 7.20 -33.32 -18.52
CA GLU A 11 7.73 -32.03 -18.94
C GLU A 11 7.22 -31.69 -20.35
N VAL A 12 6.37 -30.66 -20.44
CA VAL A 12 5.75 -30.21 -21.70
C VAL A 12 6.43 -28.99 -22.32
N GLY A 13 7.46 -28.44 -21.68
CA GLY A 13 8.18 -27.24 -22.11
C GLY A 13 8.63 -27.26 -23.58
N PRO A 14 9.33 -28.30 -24.07
CA PRO A 14 9.83 -28.33 -25.45
C PRO A 14 8.73 -28.33 -26.53
N ARG A 15 7.50 -28.75 -26.19
CA ARG A 15 6.34 -28.70 -27.09
C ARG A 15 5.41 -27.55 -26.74
N ASP A 16 4.66 -27.71 -25.65
CA ASP A 16 3.58 -26.82 -25.24
C ASP A 16 4.11 -25.47 -24.77
N GLY A 17 5.17 -25.49 -23.94
CA GLY A 17 5.79 -24.27 -23.43
C GLY A 17 6.39 -23.39 -24.52
N LEU A 18 7.03 -24.00 -25.53
CA LEU A 18 7.58 -23.27 -26.66
C LEU A 18 6.50 -22.80 -27.65
N GLN A 19 5.35 -23.49 -27.76
CA GLN A 19 4.36 -23.30 -28.82
C GLN A 19 3.92 -21.85 -29.02
N ASN A 20 3.76 -21.10 -27.93
CA ASN A 20 3.25 -19.72 -27.93
C ASN A 20 4.35 -18.66 -27.86
N ILE A 21 5.60 -19.05 -28.13
CA ILE A 21 6.71 -18.11 -28.31
C ILE A 21 6.64 -17.54 -29.72
N LYS A 22 6.59 -16.20 -29.82
CA LYS A 22 6.48 -15.47 -31.10
C LYS A 22 7.70 -15.69 -32.00
N THR A 23 8.89 -15.69 -31.40
CA THR A 23 10.16 -15.87 -32.10
C THR A 23 10.41 -17.36 -32.34
N VAL A 24 10.68 -17.73 -33.59
CA VAL A 24 10.97 -19.13 -33.93
C VAL A 24 12.25 -19.58 -33.23
N VAL A 25 12.16 -20.59 -32.39
CA VAL A 25 13.31 -21.14 -31.65
C VAL A 25 14.03 -22.15 -32.51
N ASP A 26 15.35 -22.00 -32.60
CA ASP A 26 16.22 -22.88 -33.38
C ASP A 26 16.13 -24.34 -32.94
N THR A 27 16.19 -25.25 -33.92
CA THR A 27 16.13 -26.69 -33.69
C THR A 27 17.25 -27.17 -32.75
N SER A 28 18.45 -26.58 -32.85
CA SER A 28 19.57 -26.90 -31.96
C SER A 28 19.25 -26.59 -30.49
N THR A 29 18.65 -25.43 -30.22
CA THR A 29 18.25 -25.02 -28.87
C THR A 29 17.17 -25.94 -28.30
N LYS A 30 16.20 -26.37 -29.13
CA LYS A 30 15.18 -27.35 -28.71
C LYS A 30 15.80 -28.71 -28.35
N LEU A 31 16.74 -29.19 -29.16
CA LEU A 31 17.44 -30.45 -28.90
C LEU A 31 18.31 -30.36 -27.63
N GLU A 32 18.98 -29.23 -27.42
CA GLU A 32 19.75 -28.97 -26.22
C GLU A 32 18.86 -28.90 -24.97
N LEU A 33 17.69 -28.27 -25.08
CA LEU A 33 16.70 -28.23 -24.00
C LEU A 33 16.28 -29.65 -23.59
N ILE A 34 15.92 -30.50 -24.56
CA ILE A 34 15.50 -31.89 -24.28
C ILE A 34 16.64 -32.70 -23.62
N GLN A 35 17.88 -32.56 -24.12
CA GLN A 35 19.04 -33.22 -23.54
C GLN A 35 19.25 -32.81 -22.08
N ARG A 36 19.24 -31.50 -21.80
CA ARG A 36 19.42 -31.00 -20.43
C ARG A 36 18.31 -31.47 -19.48
N LEU A 37 17.05 -31.47 -19.94
CA LEU A 37 15.92 -31.96 -19.15
C LEU A 37 16.07 -33.44 -18.80
N GLN A 38 16.51 -34.26 -19.77
CA GLN A 38 16.84 -35.67 -19.51
C GLN A 38 17.96 -35.81 -18.47
N ASP A 39 19.02 -35.02 -18.58
CA ASP A 39 20.17 -35.07 -17.67
C ASP A 39 19.79 -34.65 -16.24
N ALA A 40 18.79 -33.78 -16.10
CA ALA A 40 18.18 -33.41 -14.81
C ALA A 40 17.28 -34.50 -14.21
N GLY A 41 17.11 -35.65 -14.88
CA GLY A 41 16.34 -36.78 -14.39
C GLY A 41 14.88 -36.83 -14.86
N LEU A 42 14.44 -35.93 -15.75
CA LEU A 42 13.10 -36.01 -16.33
C LEU A 42 13.00 -37.19 -17.31
N GLN A 43 12.12 -38.13 -16.97
CA GLN A 43 11.92 -39.37 -17.73
C GLN A 43 10.79 -39.28 -18.75
N ASN A 44 9.96 -38.25 -18.70
CA ASN A 44 8.85 -38.02 -19.62
C ASN A 44 8.94 -36.59 -20.14
N VAL A 45 9.36 -36.42 -21.39
CA VAL A 45 9.55 -35.10 -22.02
C VAL A 45 8.79 -35.07 -23.34
N GLU A 46 7.81 -34.19 -23.48
CA GLU A 46 7.07 -34.01 -24.71
C GLU A 46 7.88 -33.17 -25.71
N ILE A 47 8.46 -33.85 -26.71
CA ILE A 47 9.56 -33.28 -27.49
C ILE A 47 9.13 -32.38 -28.65
N THR A 48 7.94 -32.60 -29.23
CA THR A 48 7.42 -31.80 -30.37
C THR A 48 5.96 -32.17 -30.72
N SER A 49 5.41 -31.52 -31.75
CA SER A 49 4.09 -31.83 -32.32
C SER A 49 4.16 -31.92 -33.86
N VAL A 50 3.44 -32.86 -34.46
CA VAL A 50 3.31 -32.98 -35.93
C VAL A 50 2.03 -32.29 -36.40
N VAL A 51 2.03 -30.96 -36.29
CA VAL A 51 0.95 -30.06 -36.70
C VAL A 51 1.27 -29.39 -38.05
N SER A 52 0.29 -28.66 -38.60
CA SER A 52 0.52 -27.83 -39.78
C SER A 52 1.54 -26.72 -39.46
N PRO A 53 2.68 -26.64 -40.18
CA PRO A 53 3.66 -25.55 -40.01
C PRO A 53 3.06 -24.16 -40.25
N LYS A 54 1.99 -24.08 -41.05
CA LYS A 54 1.27 -22.82 -41.30
C LYS A 54 0.45 -22.39 -40.08
N ALA A 55 -0.10 -23.33 -39.33
CA ALA A 55 -0.92 -23.04 -38.15
C ALA A 55 -0.05 -22.76 -36.92
N ILE A 56 1.04 -23.49 -36.76
CA ILE A 56 1.97 -23.34 -35.63
C ILE A 56 3.41 -23.33 -36.17
N PRO A 57 3.92 -22.15 -36.61
CA PRO A 57 5.27 -22.02 -37.20
C PRO A 57 6.39 -22.50 -36.27
N GLN A 58 6.19 -22.31 -34.96
CA GLN A 58 7.13 -22.69 -33.92
C GLN A 58 7.48 -24.19 -33.92
N LEU A 59 6.60 -25.06 -34.42
CA LEU A 59 6.78 -26.53 -34.44
C LEU A 59 7.00 -27.06 -35.88
N ALA A 60 7.31 -26.16 -36.83
CA ALA A 60 7.56 -26.52 -38.23
C ALA A 60 8.75 -27.47 -38.42
N ASP A 61 9.71 -27.45 -37.49
CA ASP A 61 10.93 -28.25 -37.51
C ASP A 61 10.78 -29.65 -36.89
N CYS A 62 9.56 -30.09 -36.57
CA CYS A 62 9.29 -31.41 -35.95
C CYS A 62 10.02 -32.57 -36.65
N ARG A 63 10.04 -32.63 -37.99
CA ARG A 63 10.78 -33.67 -38.73
C ARG A 63 12.29 -33.60 -38.50
N LYS A 64 12.86 -32.40 -38.39
CA LYS A 64 14.29 -32.22 -38.10
C LYS A 64 14.62 -32.70 -36.68
N ILE A 65 13.75 -32.42 -35.71
CA ILE A 65 13.87 -32.94 -34.33
C ILE A 65 13.81 -34.47 -34.34
N LEU A 66 12.78 -35.05 -34.95
CA LEU A 66 12.57 -36.52 -34.95
C LEU A 66 13.63 -37.30 -35.74
N SER A 67 14.28 -36.68 -36.71
CA SER A 67 15.38 -37.26 -37.48
C SER A 67 16.77 -36.97 -36.89
N ALA A 68 16.86 -36.10 -35.87
CA ALA A 68 18.14 -35.74 -35.27
C ALA A 68 18.85 -36.99 -34.72
N PRO A 69 20.16 -37.18 -35.01
CA PRO A 69 20.91 -38.34 -34.54
C PRO A 69 20.84 -38.55 -33.02
N VAL A 70 20.77 -37.45 -32.26
CA VAL A 70 20.64 -37.49 -30.80
C VAL A 70 19.30 -38.08 -30.35
N VAL A 71 18.19 -37.72 -31.00
CA VAL A 71 16.86 -38.28 -30.72
C VAL A 71 16.81 -39.76 -31.08
N LYS A 72 17.40 -40.17 -32.21
CA LYS A 72 17.52 -41.58 -32.58
C LYS A 72 18.32 -42.39 -31.56
N ARG A 73 19.36 -41.79 -30.98
CA ARG A 73 20.13 -42.41 -29.90
C ARG A 73 19.27 -42.56 -28.64
N TRP A 74 18.53 -41.53 -28.22
CA TRP A 74 17.62 -41.65 -27.07
C TRP A 74 16.55 -42.73 -27.28
N GLN A 75 16.00 -42.86 -28.50
CA GLN A 75 15.06 -43.92 -28.86
C GLN A 75 15.66 -45.34 -28.75
N GLN A 76 16.98 -45.47 -28.92
CA GLN A 76 17.70 -46.75 -28.81
C GLN A 76 18.21 -47.02 -27.39
N THR A 77 18.33 -45.98 -26.55
CA THR A 77 18.81 -46.10 -25.17
C THR A 77 17.67 -46.68 -24.32
N ASN A 78 17.67 -48.01 -24.22
CA ASN A 78 16.54 -48.83 -23.81
C ASN A 78 16.22 -48.74 -22.30
N GLY A 79 15.70 -47.61 -21.79
CA GLY A 79 15.11 -47.66 -20.44
C GLY A 79 14.49 -46.41 -19.82
N THR A 80 14.98 -45.20 -20.07
CA THR A 80 14.69 -44.11 -19.11
C THR A 80 13.89 -42.93 -19.64
N LEU A 81 13.98 -42.57 -20.92
CA LEU A 81 13.30 -41.39 -21.48
C LEU A 81 12.14 -41.76 -22.42
N ARG A 82 10.91 -41.41 -22.02
CA ARG A 82 9.71 -41.41 -22.86
C ARG A 82 9.55 -40.05 -23.54
N MET A 83 9.32 -40.09 -24.84
CA MET A 83 9.26 -38.90 -25.69
C MET A 83 7.93 -38.83 -26.43
N PRO A 84 6.81 -38.51 -25.75
CA PRO A 84 5.53 -38.32 -26.41
C PRO A 84 5.62 -37.21 -27.47
N VAL A 85 4.91 -37.42 -28.59
CA VAL A 85 4.78 -36.46 -29.69
C VAL A 85 3.29 -36.22 -29.96
N LEU A 86 2.87 -34.96 -29.93
CA LEU A 86 1.47 -34.61 -30.22
C LEU A 86 1.15 -34.81 -31.71
N VAL A 87 0.08 -35.54 -32.01
CA VAL A 87 -0.34 -35.89 -33.38
C VAL A 87 -1.85 -35.66 -33.54
N PRO A 88 -2.30 -34.52 -34.09
CA PRO A 88 -3.72 -34.17 -34.17
C PRO A 88 -4.52 -35.02 -35.18
N ASN A 89 -3.85 -35.75 -36.07
CA ASN A 89 -4.50 -36.51 -37.14
C ASN A 89 -3.60 -37.65 -37.66
N THR A 90 -4.20 -38.53 -38.46
CA THR A 90 -3.55 -39.73 -39.01
C THR A 90 -2.38 -39.42 -39.96
N LYS A 91 -2.37 -38.25 -40.63
CA LYS A 91 -1.23 -37.80 -41.45
C LYS A 91 -0.02 -37.49 -40.57
N GLY A 92 -0.23 -36.79 -39.45
CA GLY A 92 0.81 -36.54 -38.46
C GLY A 92 1.34 -37.84 -37.84
N LEU A 93 0.45 -38.78 -37.55
CA LEU A 93 0.82 -40.11 -37.05
C LEU A 93 1.73 -40.86 -38.02
N ARG A 94 1.44 -40.90 -39.33
CA ARG A 94 2.31 -41.57 -40.32
C ARG A 94 3.73 -41.01 -40.29
N ILE A 95 3.87 -39.68 -40.23
CA ILE A 95 5.18 -39.02 -40.14
C ILE A 95 5.90 -39.42 -38.84
N ALA A 96 5.18 -39.47 -37.71
CA ALA A 96 5.75 -39.91 -36.43
C ALA A 96 6.24 -41.37 -36.50
N LEU A 97 5.46 -42.26 -37.12
CA LEU A 97 5.81 -43.67 -37.33
C LEU A 97 7.04 -43.84 -38.24
N GLU A 98 7.13 -43.09 -39.33
CA GLU A 98 8.32 -43.08 -40.21
C GLU A 98 9.61 -42.72 -39.44
N HIS A 99 9.48 -41.96 -38.35
CA HIS A 99 10.60 -41.55 -37.50
C HIS A 99 10.72 -42.40 -36.22
N GLY A 100 10.02 -43.53 -36.11
CA GLY A 100 10.18 -44.48 -35.02
C GLY A 100 9.68 -43.98 -33.65
N VAL A 101 8.74 -43.03 -33.64
CA VAL A 101 8.10 -42.55 -32.41
C VAL A 101 7.33 -43.70 -31.75
N ARG A 102 7.53 -43.89 -30.44
CA ARG A 102 6.93 -45.00 -29.65
C ARG A 102 5.79 -44.57 -28.75
N GLU A 103 5.62 -43.26 -28.54
CA GLU A 103 4.55 -42.69 -27.74
C GLU A 103 4.04 -41.42 -28.42
N VAL A 104 2.73 -41.31 -28.54
CA VAL A 104 2.06 -40.18 -29.18
C VAL A 104 0.96 -39.62 -28.29
N ALA A 105 0.57 -38.38 -28.52
CA ALA A 105 -0.51 -37.73 -27.79
C ALA A 105 -1.62 -37.22 -28.72
N VAL A 106 -2.86 -37.38 -28.29
CA VAL A 106 -4.06 -36.80 -28.90
C VAL A 106 -4.72 -35.85 -27.91
N PHE A 107 -5.44 -34.85 -28.40
CA PHE A 107 -6.13 -33.88 -27.54
C PHE A 107 -7.56 -33.65 -28.00
N VAL A 108 -8.46 -33.45 -27.04
CA VAL A 108 -9.86 -33.09 -27.24
C VAL A 108 -10.27 -32.03 -26.23
N SER A 109 -11.40 -31.35 -26.47
CA SER A 109 -12.01 -30.43 -25.51
C SER A 109 -13.16 -31.11 -24.77
N ALA A 110 -13.42 -30.75 -23.52
CA ALA A 110 -14.65 -31.15 -22.83
C ALA A 110 -15.89 -30.39 -23.32
N THR A 111 -15.70 -29.26 -24.01
CA THR A 111 -16.70 -28.26 -24.36
C THR A 111 -16.67 -27.89 -25.84
N GLU A 112 -17.81 -27.43 -26.34
CA GLU A 112 -18.08 -27.23 -27.77
C GLU A 112 -17.48 -25.93 -28.32
N GLY A 113 -17.57 -24.83 -27.56
CA GLY A 113 -17.02 -23.52 -27.89
C GLY A 113 -15.51 -23.59 -28.16
N PHE A 114 -14.74 -24.12 -27.21
CA PHE A 114 -13.30 -24.29 -27.39
C PHE A 114 -12.93 -25.30 -28.49
N SER A 115 -13.71 -26.39 -28.67
CA SER A 115 -13.45 -27.34 -29.77
C SER A 115 -13.58 -26.67 -31.14
N ARG A 116 -14.65 -25.88 -31.34
CA ARG A 116 -14.85 -25.14 -32.59
C ARG A 116 -13.79 -24.07 -32.79
N ALA A 117 -13.43 -23.32 -31.75
CA ALA A 117 -12.42 -22.27 -31.87
C ALA A 117 -11.00 -22.82 -32.12
N ASN A 118 -10.63 -23.93 -31.48
CA ASN A 118 -9.26 -24.44 -31.52
C ASN A 118 -8.98 -25.32 -32.75
N ILE A 119 -9.93 -26.19 -33.15
CA ILE A 119 -9.72 -27.19 -34.21
C ILE A 119 -10.84 -27.22 -35.27
N ASN A 120 -11.79 -26.27 -35.21
CA ASN A 120 -12.88 -26.10 -36.16
C ASN A 120 -13.70 -27.39 -36.38
N CYS A 121 -14.04 -28.08 -35.29
CA CYS A 121 -14.96 -29.20 -35.28
C CYS A 121 -15.67 -29.33 -33.92
N THR A 122 -16.76 -30.10 -33.89
CA THR A 122 -17.48 -30.46 -32.66
C THR A 122 -16.64 -31.38 -31.76
N VAL A 123 -17.04 -31.54 -30.50
CA VAL A 123 -16.36 -32.45 -29.56
C VAL A 123 -16.43 -33.90 -30.08
N ASP A 124 -17.58 -34.32 -30.63
CA ASP A 124 -17.76 -35.67 -31.15
C ASP A 124 -16.92 -35.95 -32.40
N GLU A 125 -16.80 -34.99 -33.32
CA GLU A 125 -15.88 -35.10 -34.46
C GLU A 125 -14.42 -35.16 -34.02
N SER A 126 -14.05 -34.42 -32.97
CA SER A 126 -12.71 -34.45 -32.38
C SER A 126 -12.39 -35.81 -31.76
N LEU A 127 -13.33 -36.37 -31.00
CA LEU A 127 -13.23 -37.70 -30.41
C LEU A 127 -13.11 -38.79 -31.48
N GLU A 128 -13.85 -38.69 -32.57
CA GLU A 128 -13.75 -39.65 -33.68
C GLU A 128 -12.39 -39.55 -34.39
N ARG A 129 -11.85 -38.33 -34.60
CA ARG A 129 -10.48 -38.15 -35.12
C ARG A 129 -9.43 -38.74 -34.18
N ALA A 130 -9.57 -38.51 -32.87
CA ALA A 130 -8.69 -39.08 -31.86
C ALA A 130 -8.73 -40.61 -31.87
N LYS A 131 -9.94 -41.20 -32.00
CA LYS A 131 -10.15 -42.65 -32.13
C LYS A 131 -9.42 -43.25 -33.33
N GLN A 132 -9.48 -42.58 -34.49
CA GLN A 132 -8.79 -43.03 -35.69
C GLN A 132 -7.27 -43.05 -35.49
N VAL A 133 -6.72 -42.00 -34.88
CA VAL A 133 -5.29 -41.93 -34.55
C VAL A 133 -4.92 -43.02 -33.54
N ALA A 134 -5.70 -43.17 -32.47
CA ALA A 134 -5.42 -44.14 -31.41
C ALA A 134 -5.46 -45.59 -31.92
N SER A 135 -6.41 -45.92 -32.80
CA SER A 135 -6.53 -47.24 -33.43
C SER A 135 -5.30 -47.57 -34.28
N VAL A 136 -4.88 -46.64 -35.16
CA VAL A 136 -3.72 -46.85 -36.03
C VAL A 136 -2.41 -46.90 -35.22
N ALA A 137 -2.26 -46.06 -34.20
CA ALA A 137 -1.09 -46.06 -33.33
C ALA A 137 -0.98 -47.37 -32.53
N SER A 138 -2.09 -47.83 -31.96
CA SER A 138 -2.15 -49.09 -31.20
C SER A 138 -1.82 -50.30 -32.09
N ALA A 139 -2.33 -50.32 -33.33
CA ALA A 139 -2.00 -51.36 -34.30
C ALA A 139 -0.51 -51.39 -34.68
N ALA A 140 0.17 -50.23 -34.61
CA ALA A 140 1.61 -50.10 -34.82
C ALA A 140 2.44 -50.32 -33.53
N GLY A 141 1.82 -50.67 -32.40
CA GLY A 141 2.50 -50.86 -31.11
C GLY A 141 2.97 -49.57 -30.44
N VAL A 142 2.38 -48.42 -30.79
CA VAL A 142 2.70 -47.10 -30.24
C VAL A 142 1.71 -46.74 -29.14
N LEU A 143 2.22 -46.29 -27.99
CA LEU A 143 1.40 -45.85 -26.86
C LEU A 143 0.71 -44.52 -27.15
N VAL A 144 -0.52 -44.35 -26.66
CA VAL A 144 -1.31 -43.12 -26.89
C VAL A 144 -1.68 -42.50 -25.54
N ARG A 145 -1.33 -41.22 -25.37
CA ARG A 145 -1.75 -40.38 -24.25
C ARG A 145 -2.88 -39.45 -24.72
N GLY A 146 -3.91 -39.26 -23.89
CA GLY A 146 -5.01 -38.34 -24.17
C GLY A 146 -4.89 -37.04 -23.36
N TYR A 147 -5.29 -35.92 -23.93
CA TYR A 147 -5.46 -34.64 -23.24
C TYR A 147 -6.91 -34.17 -23.34
N VAL A 148 -7.48 -33.69 -22.23
CA VAL A 148 -8.81 -33.06 -22.19
C VAL A 148 -8.65 -31.61 -21.74
N SER A 149 -8.95 -30.66 -22.62
CA SER A 149 -8.96 -29.22 -22.32
C SER A 149 -10.28 -28.76 -21.69
N CYS A 150 -10.26 -27.58 -21.07
CA CYS A 150 -11.43 -26.92 -20.46
C CYS A 150 -12.13 -27.80 -19.43
N ILE A 151 -11.40 -28.39 -18.47
CA ILE A 151 -12.03 -29.28 -17.46
C ILE A 151 -12.87 -28.54 -16.41
N PHE A 152 -12.67 -27.23 -16.22
CA PHE A 152 -13.41 -26.42 -15.25
C PHE A 152 -14.19 -25.26 -15.87
N ALA A 153 -13.60 -24.59 -16.87
CA ALA A 153 -14.28 -23.59 -17.65
C ALA A 153 -13.72 -23.53 -19.08
N ASP A 154 -14.59 -23.08 -19.97
CA ASP A 154 -14.35 -22.76 -21.37
C ASP A 154 -14.41 -21.24 -21.55
N PRO A 155 -13.49 -20.63 -22.31
CA PRO A 155 -13.46 -19.17 -22.50
C PRO A 155 -14.64 -18.63 -23.33
N PHE A 156 -15.41 -19.52 -23.98
CA PHE A 156 -16.59 -19.23 -24.78
C PHE A 156 -17.88 -19.73 -24.12
N ASP A 157 -17.89 -20.98 -23.62
CA ASP A 157 -19.09 -21.62 -23.07
C ASP A 157 -19.25 -21.42 -21.54
N GLY A 158 -18.25 -20.87 -20.84
CA GLY A 158 -18.29 -20.68 -19.38
C GLY A 158 -18.01 -21.98 -18.60
N PRO A 159 -18.58 -22.17 -17.40
CA PRO A 159 -18.30 -23.32 -16.54
C PRO A 159 -18.56 -24.67 -17.21
N THR A 160 -17.62 -25.61 -17.07
CA THR A 160 -17.70 -26.92 -17.72
C THR A 160 -18.44 -27.94 -16.84
N PRO A 161 -19.52 -28.58 -17.34
CA PRO A 161 -20.21 -29.62 -16.58
C PRO A 161 -19.34 -30.88 -16.38
N LEU A 162 -19.28 -31.40 -15.15
CA LEU A 162 -18.54 -32.63 -14.82
C LEU A 162 -18.88 -33.84 -15.71
N PRO A 163 -20.15 -34.07 -16.11
CA PRO A 163 -20.49 -35.15 -17.05
C PRO A 163 -19.80 -35.01 -18.41
N ALA A 164 -19.57 -33.79 -18.89
CA ALA A 164 -18.90 -33.53 -20.16
C ALA A 164 -17.42 -33.96 -20.08
N VAL A 165 -16.75 -33.59 -19.00
CA VAL A 165 -15.37 -34.04 -18.70
C VAL A 165 -15.31 -35.56 -18.58
N SER A 166 -16.23 -36.17 -17.82
CA SER A 166 -16.28 -37.63 -17.68
C SER A 166 -16.52 -38.35 -19.01
N ARG A 167 -17.35 -37.80 -19.91
CA ARG A 167 -17.58 -38.35 -21.25
C ARG A 167 -16.30 -38.33 -22.08
N ALA A 168 -15.61 -37.20 -22.12
CA ALA A 168 -14.37 -37.05 -22.87
C ALA A 168 -13.27 -37.99 -22.34
N VAL A 169 -13.07 -38.02 -21.02
CA VAL A 169 -12.10 -38.89 -20.36
C VAL A 169 -12.40 -40.36 -20.65
N ARG A 170 -13.63 -40.81 -20.43
CA ARG A 170 -14.03 -42.21 -20.67
C ARG A 170 -13.82 -42.60 -22.13
N SER A 171 -14.22 -41.74 -23.07
CA SER A 171 -14.06 -41.99 -24.50
C SER A 171 -12.58 -42.20 -24.88
N LEU A 172 -11.68 -41.34 -24.40
CA LEU A 172 -10.24 -41.51 -24.66
C LEU A 172 -9.69 -42.80 -24.05
N LEU A 173 -10.09 -43.13 -22.81
CA LEU A 173 -9.65 -44.34 -22.13
C LEU A 173 -10.15 -45.61 -22.84
N ASP A 174 -11.38 -45.60 -23.38
CA ASP A 174 -12.00 -46.70 -24.13
C ASP A 174 -11.37 -46.89 -25.52
N MET A 175 -10.85 -45.82 -26.12
CA MET A 175 -10.12 -45.85 -27.40
C MET A 175 -8.69 -46.41 -27.28
N GLY A 176 -8.24 -46.73 -26.07
CA GLY A 176 -6.93 -47.32 -25.81
C GLY A 176 -5.86 -46.35 -25.30
N CYS A 177 -6.23 -45.10 -24.95
CA CYS A 177 -5.28 -44.20 -24.29
C CYS A 177 -4.86 -44.78 -22.93
N TYR A 178 -3.56 -44.92 -22.70
CA TYR A 178 -3.05 -45.52 -21.46
C TYR A 178 -3.25 -44.57 -20.26
N GLU A 179 -3.16 -43.26 -20.52
CA GLU A 179 -3.32 -42.17 -19.56
C GLU A 179 -4.08 -41.00 -20.20
N VAL A 180 -4.92 -40.32 -19.41
CA VAL A 180 -5.60 -39.07 -19.78
C VAL A 180 -5.19 -37.94 -18.85
N SER A 181 -4.64 -36.86 -19.42
CA SER A 181 -4.28 -35.64 -18.72
C SER A 181 -5.47 -34.66 -18.68
N LEU A 182 -5.84 -34.25 -17.47
CA LEU A 182 -6.93 -33.33 -17.19
C LEU A 182 -6.39 -31.88 -17.22
N GLY A 183 -6.73 -31.14 -18.27
CA GLY A 183 -6.24 -29.80 -18.56
C GLY A 183 -7.15 -28.67 -18.06
N ASP A 184 -6.74 -28.00 -16.98
CA ASP A 184 -7.23 -26.66 -16.65
C ASP A 184 -6.49 -25.62 -17.51
N THR A 185 -6.95 -25.50 -18.75
CA THR A 185 -6.30 -24.69 -19.80
C THR A 185 -6.43 -23.19 -19.58
N LEU A 186 -7.36 -22.73 -18.75
CA LEU A 186 -7.48 -21.32 -18.37
C LEU A 186 -6.77 -21.03 -17.04
N GLY A 187 -6.58 -22.02 -16.18
CA GLY A 187 -5.99 -21.87 -14.86
C GLY A 187 -6.97 -21.32 -13.82
N VAL A 188 -8.28 -21.45 -14.07
CA VAL A 188 -9.36 -20.92 -13.21
C VAL A 188 -9.78 -21.89 -12.12
N GLY A 189 -9.39 -23.16 -12.23
CA GLY A 189 -9.75 -24.20 -11.29
C GLY A 189 -9.24 -23.89 -9.89
N THR A 190 -10.03 -24.24 -8.88
CA THR A 190 -9.64 -24.11 -7.48
C THR A 190 -9.50 -25.48 -6.81
N PRO A 191 -8.84 -25.58 -5.65
CA PRO A 191 -8.71 -26.84 -4.91
C PRO A 191 -10.05 -27.58 -4.66
N PRO A 192 -11.16 -26.90 -4.28
CA PRO A 192 -12.48 -27.54 -4.22
C PRO A 192 -12.96 -28.13 -5.54
N ASP A 193 -12.71 -27.47 -6.68
CA ASP A 193 -13.14 -27.96 -8.00
C ASP A 193 -12.37 -29.22 -8.40
N VAL A 194 -11.05 -29.24 -8.15
CA VAL A 194 -10.19 -30.42 -8.36
C VAL A 194 -10.70 -31.60 -7.55
N ARG A 195 -10.97 -31.39 -6.27
CA ARG A 195 -11.51 -32.44 -5.39
C ARG A 195 -12.84 -32.96 -5.91
N ARG A 196 -13.78 -32.07 -6.25
CA ARG A 196 -15.10 -32.42 -6.77
C ARG A 196 -15.02 -33.21 -8.07
N LEU A 197 -14.18 -32.78 -9.02
CA LEU A 197 -14.01 -33.47 -10.30
C LEU A 197 -13.42 -34.87 -10.11
N LEU A 198 -12.36 -35.01 -9.31
CA LEU A 198 -11.73 -36.30 -9.09
C LEU A 198 -12.62 -37.29 -8.32
N GLU A 199 -13.36 -36.80 -7.32
CA GLU A 199 -14.37 -37.60 -6.62
C GLU A 199 -15.49 -38.04 -7.56
N TYR A 200 -15.95 -37.15 -8.44
CA TYR A 200 -16.95 -37.48 -9.46
C TYR A 200 -16.44 -38.53 -10.46
N LEU A 201 -15.23 -38.36 -11.00
CA LEU A 201 -14.61 -39.33 -11.92
C LEU A 201 -14.44 -40.70 -11.26
N LYS A 202 -14.03 -40.72 -9.99
CA LYS A 202 -13.95 -41.95 -9.20
C LYS A 202 -15.30 -42.62 -9.02
N ALA A 203 -16.37 -41.85 -8.75
CA ALA A 203 -17.74 -42.36 -8.68
C ALA A 203 -18.23 -42.91 -10.04
N GLN A 204 -17.64 -42.44 -11.14
CA GLN A 204 -17.87 -42.91 -12.50
C GLN A 204 -16.98 -44.11 -12.90
N ASN A 205 -16.31 -44.77 -11.94
CA ASN A 205 -15.37 -45.88 -12.16
C ASN A 205 -14.14 -45.51 -13.03
N ILE A 206 -13.75 -44.24 -13.03
CA ILE A 206 -12.53 -43.77 -13.68
C ILE A 206 -11.47 -43.58 -12.58
N HIS A 207 -10.50 -44.49 -12.52
CA HIS A 207 -9.49 -44.51 -11.47
C HIS A 207 -8.33 -43.54 -11.75
N THR A 208 -7.80 -42.94 -10.68
CA THR A 208 -6.73 -41.93 -10.71
C THR A 208 -5.40 -42.42 -11.26
N GLU A 209 -5.16 -43.74 -11.28
CA GLU A 209 -3.93 -44.36 -11.81
C GLU A 209 -3.74 -44.17 -13.32
N ARG A 210 -4.83 -43.90 -14.04
CA ARG A 210 -4.82 -43.60 -15.49
C ARG A 210 -5.05 -42.12 -15.77
N LEU A 211 -4.97 -41.26 -14.76
CA LEU A 211 -5.20 -39.82 -14.87
C LEU A 211 -3.93 -39.04 -14.52
N ALA A 212 -3.73 -37.94 -15.23
CA ALA A 212 -2.74 -36.91 -14.91
C ALA A 212 -3.41 -35.55 -14.73
N GLY A 213 -2.75 -34.64 -14.02
CA GLY A 213 -3.19 -33.25 -13.86
C GLY A 213 -2.33 -32.30 -14.68
N HIS A 214 -2.96 -31.45 -15.50
CA HIS A 214 -2.31 -30.40 -16.27
C HIS A 214 -2.96 -29.07 -15.88
N PHE A 215 -2.31 -28.33 -14.99
CA PHE A 215 -2.88 -27.11 -14.40
C PHE A 215 -2.10 -25.89 -14.85
N HIS A 216 -2.80 -24.91 -15.42
CA HIS A 216 -2.20 -23.61 -15.72
C HIS A 216 -2.18 -22.70 -14.47
N ASP A 217 -1.13 -21.90 -14.32
CA ASP A 217 -0.91 -21.01 -13.17
C ASP A 217 -1.33 -19.56 -13.45
N THR A 218 -2.26 -19.35 -14.37
CA THR A 218 -2.79 -18.03 -14.75
C THR A 218 -3.28 -17.22 -13.55
N TYR A 219 -4.03 -17.85 -12.64
CA TYR A 219 -4.61 -17.23 -11.45
C TYR A 219 -3.85 -17.61 -10.16
N GLY A 220 -2.63 -18.13 -10.28
CA GLY A 220 -1.80 -18.54 -9.14
C GLY A 220 -2.30 -19.79 -8.40
N GLN A 221 -3.24 -20.55 -8.98
CA GLN A 221 -3.90 -21.70 -8.36
C GLN A 221 -3.19 -23.04 -8.61
N ALA A 222 -2.26 -23.11 -9.56
CA ALA A 222 -1.83 -24.40 -10.11
C ALA A 222 -1.14 -25.30 -9.07
N LEU A 223 -0.24 -24.75 -8.24
CA LEU A 223 0.41 -25.54 -7.18
C LEU A 223 -0.58 -26.06 -6.14
N ALA A 224 -1.58 -25.25 -5.77
CA ALA A 224 -2.62 -25.67 -4.84
C ALA A 224 -3.49 -26.79 -5.44
N ASN A 225 -3.78 -26.70 -6.74
CA ASN A 225 -4.48 -27.72 -7.50
C ASN A 225 -3.67 -29.01 -7.64
N VAL A 226 -2.37 -28.92 -7.92
CA VAL A 226 -1.43 -30.06 -7.95
C VAL A 226 -1.41 -30.78 -6.60
N TRP A 227 -1.26 -30.04 -5.50
CA TRP A 227 -1.26 -30.62 -4.16
C TRP A 227 -2.59 -31.32 -3.85
N THR A 228 -3.71 -30.68 -4.18
CA THR A 228 -5.04 -31.23 -3.93
C THR A 228 -5.32 -32.47 -4.78
N ALA A 229 -4.93 -32.46 -6.05
CA ALA A 229 -5.00 -33.62 -6.92
C ALA A 229 -4.14 -34.78 -6.38
N TYR A 230 -2.94 -34.48 -5.85
CA TYR A 230 -2.09 -35.47 -5.20
C TYR A 230 -2.76 -36.09 -3.97
N GLU A 231 -3.38 -35.28 -3.10
CA GLU A 231 -4.17 -35.77 -1.97
C GLU A 231 -5.34 -36.66 -2.40
N CYS A 232 -5.98 -36.33 -3.53
CA CYS A 232 -7.06 -37.11 -4.14
C CYS A 232 -6.58 -38.38 -4.87
N GLY A 233 -5.27 -38.61 -4.98
CA GLY A 233 -4.69 -39.85 -5.50
C GLY A 233 -4.05 -39.75 -6.89
N LEU A 234 -3.98 -38.57 -7.51
CA LEU A 234 -3.19 -38.38 -8.74
C LEU A 234 -1.69 -38.48 -8.43
N ARG A 235 -0.93 -39.09 -9.34
CA ARG A 235 0.53 -39.27 -9.20
C ARG A 235 1.31 -38.82 -10.43
N THR A 236 0.65 -38.19 -11.39
CA THR A 236 1.27 -37.68 -12.60
C THR A 236 0.80 -36.26 -12.85
N PHE A 237 1.77 -35.36 -13.05
CA PHE A 237 1.51 -33.95 -13.28
C PHE A 237 2.31 -33.45 -14.47
N ASP A 238 1.66 -32.65 -15.29
CA ASP A 238 2.26 -31.98 -16.41
C ASP A 238 2.73 -30.60 -15.97
N SER A 239 3.97 -30.25 -16.31
CA SER A 239 4.57 -28.96 -15.97
C SER A 239 5.55 -28.52 -17.05
N SER A 240 5.92 -27.25 -17.02
CA SER A 240 6.80 -26.65 -18.02
C SER A 240 7.96 -25.93 -17.36
N VAL A 241 9.19 -26.27 -17.75
CA VAL A 241 10.41 -25.63 -17.23
C VAL A 241 10.38 -24.11 -17.40
N GLY A 242 10.80 -23.38 -16.37
CA GLY A 242 10.80 -21.91 -16.36
C GLY A 242 9.41 -21.26 -16.42
N GLY A 243 8.34 -22.05 -16.23
CA GLY A 243 6.96 -21.61 -16.43
C GLY A 243 6.63 -21.31 -17.89
N LEU A 244 7.34 -21.92 -18.84
CA LEU A 244 7.13 -21.63 -20.27
C LEU A 244 5.72 -22.01 -20.72
N GLY A 245 5.08 -21.10 -21.45
CA GLY A 245 3.78 -21.35 -22.06
C GLY A 245 2.93 -20.09 -22.11
N GLY A 246 1.62 -20.31 -22.11
CA GLY A 246 0.59 -19.29 -22.20
C GLY A 246 -0.59 -19.84 -22.99
N CYS A 247 -1.77 -19.26 -22.86
CA CYS A 247 -2.92 -19.64 -23.70
C CYS A 247 -3.15 -18.54 -24.76
N PRO A 248 -3.22 -18.84 -26.07
CA PRO A 248 -3.51 -17.83 -27.09
C PRO A 248 -4.90 -17.20 -26.89
N PHE A 249 -5.81 -17.98 -26.31
CA PHE A 249 -7.20 -17.63 -26.10
C PHE A 249 -7.46 -16.91 -24.76
N ALA A 250 -6.43 -16.73 -23.92
CA ALA A 250 -6.50 -15.96 -22.68
C ALA A 250 -5.31 -14.97 -22.61
N PRO A 251 -5.48 -13.75 -23.13
CA PRO A 251 -4.42 -12.75 -23.13
C PRO A 251 -3.96 -12.48 -21.68
N GLY A 252 -2.72 -12.84 -21.35
CA GLY A 252 -2.11 -12.51 -20.03
C GLY A 252 -1.92 -13.69 -19.11
N ALA A 253 -2.42 -14.86 -19.52
CA ALA A 253 -2.20 -16.10 -18.81
C ALA A 253 -0.71 -16.45 -18.74
N LYS A 254 -0.18 -16.65 -17.53
CA LYS A 254 1.16 -17.21 -17.28
C LYS A 254 1.35 -18.60 -17.92
N GLY A 255 0.26 -19.33 -18.19
CA GLY A 255 0.32 -20.62 -18.88
C GLY A 255 0.58 -21.78 -17.92
N ASN A 256 1.41 -22.74 -18.32
CA ASN A 256 1.73 -23.95 -17.56
C ASN A 256 2.29 -23.65 -16.17
N VAL A 257 2.02 -24.54 -15.20
CA VAL A 257 2.75 -24.53 -13.92
C VAL A 257 4.24 -24.82 -14.14
N ALA A 258 5.11 -24.10 -13.43
CA ALA A 258 6.55 -24.26 -13.56
C ALA A 258 7.03 -25.60 -12.99
N THR A 259 7.89 -26.32 -13.72
CA THR A 259 8.44 -27.61 -13.28
C THR A 259 9.24 -27.49 -11.99
N GLU A 260 10.04 -26.43 -11.86
CA GLU A 260 10.81 -26.12 -10.64
C GLU A 260 9.90 -25.96 -9.42
N ASP A 261 8.74 -25.31 -9.60
CA ASP A 261 7.79 -25.04 -8.53
C ASP A 261 7.12 -26.34 -8.05
N VAL A 262 6.78 -27.24 -8.99
CA VAL A 262 6.19 -28.56 -8.69
C VAL A 262 7.22 -29.48 -8.02
N VAL A 263 8.45 -29.52 -8.52
CA VAL A 263 9.53 -30.31 -7.91
C VAL A 263 9.84 -29.79 -6.51
N TYR A 264 9.93 -28.47 -6.34
CA TYR A 264 10.14 -27.86 -5.02
C TYR A 264 9.04 -28.25 -4.03
N LEU A 265 7.76 -28.15 -4.43
CA LEU A 265 6.61 -28.57 -3.60
C LEU A 265 6.77 -30.01 -3.11
N PHE A 266 6.98 -30.95 -4.03
CA PHE A 266 7.05 -32.38 -3.67
C PHE A 266 8.31 -32.71 -2.86
N GLN A 267 9.46 -32.11 -3.21
CA GLN A 267 10.70 -32.29 -2.46
C GLN A 267 10.57 -31.76 -1.02
N GLN A 268 9.97 -30.58 -0.82
CA GLN A 268 9.70 -30.05 0.53
C GLN A 268 8.68 -30.90 1.30
N ALA A 269 7.73 -31.51 0.59
CA ALA A 269 6.77 -32.46 1.19
C ALA A 269 7.36 -33.86 1.45
N GLY A 270 8.63 -34.12 1.11
CA GLY A 270 9.28 -35.43 1.26
C GLY A 270 8.72 -36.50 0.31
N VAL A 271 8.24 -36.09 -0.86
CA VAL A 271 7.72 -36.93 -1.95
C VAL A 271 8.79 -36.96 -3.06
N ASP A 272 9.12 -38.16 -3.53
CA ASP A 272 10.18 -38.33 -4.52
C ASP A 272 9.64 -38.11 -5.95
N THR A 273 10.35 -37.34 -6.74
CA THR A 273 10.08 -37.10 -8.16
C THR A 273 11.15 -37.69 -9.07
N GLY A 274 12.32 -38.07 -8.52
CA GLY A 274 13.49 -38.49 -9.31
C GLY A 274 14.17 -37.37 -10.12
N VAL A 275 13.79 -36.11 -9.90
CA VAL A 275 14.29 -34.94 -10.65
C VAL A 275 15.25 -34.12 -9.81
N ASP A 276 16.40 -33.74 -10.38
CA ASP A 276 17.35 -32.82 -9.76
C ASP A 276 16.85 -31.37 -9.89
N LEU A 277 16.29 -30.86 -8.79
CA LEU A 277 15.76 -29.50 -8.73
C LEU A 277 16.77 -28.43 -9.16
N GLN A 278 18.04 -28.54 -8.73
CA GLN A 278 19.02 -27.51 -9.03
C GLN A 278 19.36 -27.48 -10.53
N GLN A 279 19.47 -28.66 -11.15
CA GLN A 279 19.66 -28.75 -12.60
C GLN A 279 18.46 -28.17 -13.35
N VAL A 280 17.21 -28.47 -12.96
CA VAL A 280 16.04 -27.88 -13.62
C VAL A 280 15.99 -26.35 -13.45
N VAL A 281 16.37 -25.82 -12.29
CA VAL A 281 16.52 -24.36 -12.08
C VAL A 281 17.52 -23.76 -13.07
N ASP A 282 18.69 -24.39 -13.23
CA ASP A 282 19.72 -23.90 -14.15
C ASP A 282 19.25 -23.98 -15.62
N ILE A 283 18.47 -25.01 -15.97
CA ILE A 283 17.84 -25.15 -17.28
C ILE A 283 16.81 -24.05 -17.51
N GLY A 284 15.95 -23.77 -16.54
CA GLY A 284 14.97 -22.69 -16.57
C GLY A 284 15.62 -21.33 -16.80
N VAL A 285 16.71 -21.03 -16.08
CA VAL A 285 17.50 -19.80 -16.30
C VAL A 285 18.08 -19.76 -17.71
N TRP A 286 18.70 -20.85 -18.17
CA TRP A 286 19.33 -20.92 -19.49
C TRP A 286 18.31 -20.73 -20.62
N ILE A 287 17.16 -21.43 -20.58
CA ILE A 287 16.17 -21.35 -21.64
C ILE A 287 15.48 -19.98 -21.65
N SER A 288 15.14 -19.42 -20.48
CA SER A 288 14.61 -18.05 -20.36
C SER A 288 15.57 -17.03 -20.97
N GLN A 289 16.88 -17.16 -20.73
CA GLN A 289 17.90 -16.30 -21.36
C GLN A 289 17.97 -16.50 -22.87
N ALA A 290 17.99 -17.75 -23.37
CA ALA A 290 18.01 -18.05 -24.80
C ALA A 290 16.78 -17.51 -25.54
N LEU A 291 15.64 -17.40 -24.84
CA LEU A 291 14.38 -16.87 -25.37
C LEU A 291 14.18 -15.37 -25.13
N ALA A 292 15.11 -14.71 -24.42
CA ALA A 292 14.98 -13.33 -23.94
C ALA A 292 13.64 -13.09 -23.20
N LYS A 293 13.22 -14.06 -22.36
CA LYS A 293 12.02 -13.98 -21.51
C LYS A 293 12.41 -14.09 -20.04
N PRO A 294 11.64 -13.49 -19.12
CA PRO A 294 11.81 -13.76 -17.70
C PRO A 294 11.57 -15.24 -17.40
N ASN A 295 12.15 -15.74 -16.30
CA ASN A 295 11.80 -17.04 -15.74
C ASN A 295 10.61 -16.84 -14.81
N ASP A 296 9.46 -17.45 -15.15
CA ASP A 296 8.21 -17.30 -14.40
C ASP A 296 8.11 -18.26 -13.19
N SER A 297 9.08 -19.15 -13.01
CA SER A 297 9.19 -19.99 -11.82
C SER A 297 9.58 -19.18 -10.59
N ARG A 298 8.74 -19.27 -9.55
CA ARG A 298 8.99 -18.62 -8.26
C ARG A 298 10.14 -19.31 -7.50
N ALA A 299 10.12 -20.64 -7.45
CA ALA A 299 11.18 -21.43 -6.82
C ALA A 299 12.49 -21.32 -7.60
N GLY A 300 12.42 -21.41 -8.93
CA GLY A 300 13.54 -21.28 -9.85
C GLY A 300 14.27 -19.95 -9.71
N ALA A 301 13.54 -18.83 -9.73
CA ALA A 301 14.14 -17.51 -9.54
C ALA A 301 14.82 -17.37 -8.15
N ALA A 302 14.16 -17.84 -7.09
CA ALA A 302 14.71 -17.78 -5.74
C ALA A 302 15.98 -18.64 -5.58
N LEU A 303 15.97 -19.87 -6.08
CA LEU A 303 17.10 -20.81 -5.98
C LEU A 303 18.26 -20.38 -6.88
N ALA A 304 17.99 -19.89 -8.09
CA ALA A 304 19.03 -19.35 -8.98
C ALA A 304 19.76 -18.15 -8.36
N SER A 305 19.04 -17.28 -7.63
CA SER A 305 19.65 -16.16 -6.91
C SER A 305 20.60 -16.64 -5.80
N LYS A 306 20.20 -17.66 -5.02
CA LYS A 306 21.03 -18.28 -3.98
C LYS A 306 22.28 -18.96 -4.58
N SER A 307 22.14 -19.66 -5.69
CA SER A 307 23.26 -20.33 -6.37
C SER A 307 24.25 -19.34 -7.00
N LYS A 308 23.79 -18.20 -7.53
CA LYS A 308 24.66 -17.10 -8.00
C LYS A 308 25.45 -16.43 -6.87
N ILE A 309 24.87 -16.35 -5.67
CA ILE A 309 25.54 -15.84 -4.47
C ILE A 309 26.58 -16.85 -3.95
N SER A 310 26.28 -18.16 -4.04
CA SER A 310 27.18 -19.25 -3.65
C SER A 310 28.33 -19.48 -4.66
N SER A 311 28.08 -19.36 -5.97
CA SER A 311 29.09 -19.57 -7.03
C SER A 311 30.06 -18.39 -7.17
N LYS A 312 29.61 -17.15 -6.88
CA LYS A 312 30.51 -15.99 -6.70
C LYS A 312 31.44 -16.12 -5.49
N LYS A 313 31.09 -16.94 -4.49
CA LYS A 313 32.01 -17.30 -3.38
C LYS A 313 33.00 -18.42 -3.76
N SER A 314 32.81 -19.15 -4.85
CA SER A 314 33.56 -20.39 -5.16
C SER A 314 34.62 -20.29 -6.27
N SER A 315 34.73 -19.20 -7.04
CA SER A 315 35.64 -19.14 -8.21
C SER A 315 36.92 -18.31 -8.02
N LYS A 316 37.45 -18.20 -6.79
CA LYS A 316 38.86 -17.78 -6.59
C LYS A 316 39.43 -18.06 -5.18
N ILE A 317 39.46 -19.32 -4.74
CA ILE A 317 40.46 -19.78 -3.76
C ILE A 317 40.84 -21.23 -4.10
N THR A 318 41.91 -21.39 -4.88
CA THR A 318 42.81 -22.53 -4.67
C THR A 318 43.27 -22.47 -3.23
N ASP A 319 43.17 -23.58 -2.50
CA ASP A 319 43.75 -23.75 -1.17
C ASP A 319 45.23 -23.28 -1.15
N ARG A 320 45.41 -22.02 -0.78
CA ARG A 320 46.62 -21.52 -0.14
C ARG A 320 46.17 -21.05 1.24
N PRO A 321 46.93 -21.34 2.30
CA PRO A 321 46.66 -20.74 3.60
C PRO A 321 46.77 -19.23 3.42
N LYS A 322 45.63 -18.53 3.52
CA LYS A 322 45.56 -17.08 3.38
C LYS A 322 46.09 -16.46 4.67
N GLU A 323 47.28 -15.87 4.60
CA GLU A 323 47.97 -15.17 5.70
C GLU A 323 47.11 -14.05 6.29
N ALA A 324 47.11 -13.88 7.61
CA ALA A 324 46.37 -12.80 8.28
C ALA A 324 46.91 -11.42 7.84
N LEU A 325 46.03 -10.43 7.67
CA LEU A 325 46.44 -9.06 7.31
C LEU A 325 47.30 -8.45 8.43
N GLU A 326 48.54 -8.07 8.11
CA GLU A 326 49.39 -7.32 9.04
C GLU A 326 48.90 -5.86 9.13
N TRP A 327 48.54 -5.43 10.34
CA TRP A 327 48.07 -4.08 10.62
C TRP A 327 49.19 -3.21 11.18
N SER A 328 49.57 -2.16 10.44
CA SER A 328 50.45 -1.10 10.94
C SER A 328 49.63 -0.03 11.66
N ILE A 329 50.03 0.35 12.88
CA ILE A 329 49.43 1.49 13.59
C ILE A 329 50.00 2.78 12.99
N LEU A 330 49.11 3.66 12.53
CA LEU A 330 49.47 4.97 11.97
C LEU A 330 49.44 6.04 13.06
N GLU A 331 48.39 6.04 13.88
CA GLU A 331 48.24 6.97 15.00
C GLU A 331 47.60 6.24 16.19
N GLN A 332 47.98 6.62 17.41
CA GLN A 332 47.41 6.03 18.62
C GLN A 332 47.27 7.10 19.69
N SER A 333 46.04 7.31 20.14
CA SER A 333 45.69 8.14 21.29
C SER A 333 44.89 7.34 22.33
N ASP A 334 44.59 7.98 23.45
CA ASP A 334 43.68 7.45 24.48
C ASP A 334 42.21 7.40 23.99
N ASN A 335 41.86 8.09 22.90
CA ASN A 335 40.50 8.13 22.36
C ASN A 335 40.32 7.22 21.14
N VAL A 336 41.30 7.17 20.24
CA VAL A 336 41.21 6.51 18.93
C VAL A 336 42.56 5.85 18.59
N VAL A 337 42.52 4.66 17.98
CA VAL A 337 43.69 4.04 17.34
C VAL A 337 43.44 3.91 15.85
N VAL A 338 44.30 4.52 15.04
CA VAL A 338 44.23 4.48 13.58
C VAL A 338 45.23 3.44 13.07
N ARG A 339 44.76 2.48 12.29
CA ARG A 339 45.55 1.38 11.73
C ARG A 339 45.35 1.28 10.23
N ARG A 340 46.30 0.64 9.57
CA ARG A 340 46.24 0.37 8.14
C ARG A 340 46.74 -1.02 7.83
N ALA A 341 46.09 -1.68 6.87
CA ALA A 341 46.54 -2.93 6.27
C ALA A 341 46.27 -2.87 4.76
N GLY A 342 47.32 -2.66 3.98
CA GLY A 342 47.22 -2.46 2.53
C GLY A 342 46.32 -1.27 2.17
N GLY A 343 45.25 -1.53 1.42
CA GLY A 343 44.26 -0.52 1.02
C GLY A 343 43.10 -0.32 1.99
N ASN A 344 43.21 -0.83 3.22
CA ASN A 344 42.19 -0.68 4.27
C ASN A 344 42.72 0.19 5.42
N GLY A 345 42.02 1.28 5.74
CA GLY A 345 42.20 2.05 6.96
C GLY A 345 41.22 1.56 8.04
N ASN A 346 41.61 1.59 9.31
CA ASN A 346 40.76 1.22 10.45
C ASN A 346 40.90 2.22 11.59
N ILE A 347 39.79 2.82 12.00
CA ILE A 347 39.64 3.76 13.11
C ILE A 347 39.03 3.00 14.28
N VAL A 348 39.80 2.77 15.34
CA VAL A 348 39.39 1.98 16.50
C VAL A 348 39.06 2.89 17.69
N LEU A 349 37.82 2.92 18.16
CA LEU A 349 37.42 3.62 19.38
C LEU A 349 38.10 2.98 20.59
N ASN A 350 38.80 3.78 21.41
CA ASN A 350 39.76 3.27 22.39
C ASN A 350 39.52 3.75 23.84
N LYS A 351 38.26 3.96 24.23
CA LYS A 351 37.83 4.20 25.63
C LYS A 351 36.97 3.06 26.21
N PRO A 352 37.47 1.81 26.27
CA PRO A 352 36.70 0.64 26.67
C PRO A 352 36.11 0.73 28.09
N ARG A 353 36.79 1.42 29.01
CA ARG A 353 36.36 1.53 30.42
C ARG A 353 35.09 2.36 30.60
N ASN A 354 34.86 3.33 29.72
CA ASN A 354 33.69 4.21 29.73
C ASN A 354 32.70 3.85 28.60
N GLY A 355 32.75 2.63 28.08
CA GLY A 355 31.82 2.19 27.03
C GLY A 355 32.02 2.83 25.66
N ASN A 356 33.19 3.43 25.39
CA ASN A 356 33.47 4.20 24.18
C ASN A 356 32.50 5.36 23.94
N THR A 357 32.08 6.05 25.01
CA THR A 357 31.28 7.28 24.91
C THR A 357 31.97 8.34 24.05
N LEU A 358 31.23 8.92 23.10
CA LEU A 358 31.72 9.93 22.16
C LEU A 358 31.89 11.28 22.85
N THR A 359 33.12 11.54 23.29
CA THR A 359 33.54 12.86 23.80
C THR A 359 34.00 13.76 22.65
N PHE A 360 33.92 15.09 22.80
CA PHE A 360 34.41 16.04 21.77
C PHE A 360 35.81 15.73 21.24
N PRO A 361 36.84 15.44 22.07
CA PRO A 361 38.18 15.08 21.57
C PRO A 361 38.19 13.81 20.71
N MET A 362 37.37 12.81 21.07
CA MET A 362 37.27 11.57 20.30
C MET A 362 36.65 11.82 18.92
N ILE A 363 35.60 12.63 18.83
CA ILE A 363 34.95 12.98 17.56
C ILE A 363 35.92 13.76 16.66
N SER A 364 36.63 14.75 17.21
CA SER A 364 37.63 15.51 16.44
C SER A 364 38.74 14.62 15.89
N GLU A 365 39.24 13.66 16.67
CA GLU A 365 40.26 12.71 16.23
C GLU A 365 39.74 11.73 15.16
N ILE A 366 38.47 11.31 15.25
CA ILE A 366 37.83 10.50 14.19
C ILE A 366 37.76 11.30 12.88
N ILE A 367 37.30 12.55 12.92
CA ILE A 367 37.23 13.42 11.73
C ILE A 367 38.60 13.58 11.09
N GLN A 368 39.65 13.79 11.90
CA GLN A 368 41.02 13.93 11.40
C GLN A 368 41.52 12.65 10.71
N ALA A 369 41.31 11.49 11.34
CA ALA A 369 41.69 10.20 10.77
C ALA A 369 40.95 9.93 9.44
N PHE A 370 39.68 10.30 9.38
CA PHE A 370 38.86 10.09 8.20
C PHE A 370 39.26 11.00 7.02
N LYS A 371 39.52 12.29 7.28
CA LYS A 371 40.10 13.21 6.28
C LYS A 371 41.47 12.76 5.77
N SER A 372 42.30 12.17 6.64
CA SER A 372 43.57 11.58 6.24
C SER A 372 43.38 10.37 5.32
N PHE A 373 42.35 9.55 5.54
CA PHE A 373 42.04 8.42 4.68
C PHE A 373 41.40 8.79 3.34
N GLU A 374 40.62 9.87 3.28
CA GLU A 374 40.07 10.39 2.02
C GLU A 374 41.16 10.93 1.09
N SER A 375 42.11 11.66 1.66
CA SER A 375 43.24 12.22 0.92
C SER A 375 44.27 11.17 0.47
N ASP A 376 44.29 9.98 1.07
CA ASP A 376 45.14 8.87 0.63
C ASP A 376 44.45 8.03 -0.46
N ALA A 377 44.88 8.22 -1.72
CA ALA A 377 44.38 7.47 -2.87
C ALA A 377 44.60 5.94 -2.75
N SER A 378 45.56 5.50 -1.96
CA SER A 378 45.86 4.08 -1.76
C SER A 378 44.94 3.40 -0.74
N ILE A 379 44.17 4.17 0.03
CA ILE A 379 43.10 3.66 0.89
C ILE A 379 41.80 3.64 0.09
N SER A 380 41.19 2.47 0.02
CA SER A 380 39.93 2.23 -0.72
C SER A 380 38.75 1.97 0.22
N ARG A 381 39.04 1.62 1.49
CA ARG A 381 38.05 1.25 2.50
C ARG A 381 38.44 1.78 3.87
N VAL A 382 37.47 2.30 4.60
CA VAL A 382 37.62 2.76 5.99
C VAL A 382 36.78 1.87 6.89
N LEU A 383 37.39 1.31 7.93
CA LEU A 383 36.74 0.51 8.95
C LEU A 383 36.63 1.35 10.23
N ILE A 384 35.50 1.27 10.93
CA ILE A 384 35.33 1.82 12.27
C ILE A 384 35.08 0.66 13.22
N SER A 385 35.96 0.44 14.18
CA SER A 385 35.83 -0.64 15.17
C SER A 385 35.99 -0.11 16.59
N ALA A 386 35.81 -0.94 17.61
CA ALA A 386 35.94 -0.50 19.00
C ALA A 386 36.67 -1.53 19.86
N ASN A 387 37.49 -1.04 20.79
CA ASN A 387 38.08 -1.86 21.84
C ASN A 387 37.14 -1.93 23.05
N GLY A 388 37.00 -3.11 23.65
CA GLY A 388 36.23 -3.29 24.90
C GLY A 388 34.95 -4.09 24.73
N LYS A 389 34.06 -4.01 25.74
CA LYS A 389 32.78 -4.75 25.77
C LYS A 389 31.64 -4.05 25.03
N PHE A 390 31.78 -2.77 24.73
CA PHE A 390 30.77 -1.92 24.13
C PHE A 390 31.35 -1.28 22.87
N PHE A 391 30.55 -1.17 21.82
CA PHE A 391 30.96 -0.45 20.62
C PHE A 391 30.93 1.06 20.87
N CYS A 392 29.83 1.59 21.40
CA CYS A 392 29.68 2.99 21.81
C CYS A 392 28.46 3.14 22.74
N THR A 393 28.58 3.82 23.88
CA THR A 393 27.48 4.02 24.84
C THR A 393 26.72 5.35 24.67
N GLY A 394 26.95 6.08 23.59
CA GLY A 394 26.29 7.36 23.29
C GLY A 394 27.19 8.58 23.59
N MET A 395 26.59 9.75 23.73
CA MET A 395 27.32 11.01 24.00
C MET A 395 27.61 11.22 25.48
N ASP A 396 28.74 11.89 25.78
CA ASP A 396 29.07 12.27 27.15
C ASP A 396 28.32 13.54 27.56
N LEU A 397 27.09 13.36 28.07
CA LEU A 397 26.24 14.46 28.54
C LEU A 397 26.68 15.02 29.91
N SER A 398 27.67 14.41 30.57
CA SER A 398 28.11 14.85 31.91
C SER A 398 28.75 16.25 31.89
N GLN A 399 29.40 16.62 30.79
CA GLN A 399 29.93 17.98 30.58
C GLN A 399 28.85 18.98 30.15
N ALA A 400 27.84 18.53 29.40
CA ALA A 400 26.70 19.36 29.00
C ALA A 400 25.83 19.74 30.21
N ALA A 401 25.62 18.81 31.14
CA ALA A 401 24.86 19.04 32.37
C ALA A 401 25.51 20.08 33.32
N GLN A 402 26.84 20.23 33.30
CA GLN A 402 27.54 21.26 34.09
C GLN A 402 27.49 22.67 33.45
N ALA A 403 27.30 22.77 32.13
CA ALA A 403 27.28 24.03 31.39
C ALA A 403 25.89 24.71 31.34
N VAL A 404 24.80 23.94 31.45
CA VAL A 404 23.42 24.48 31.46
C VAL A 404 23.17 25.41 32.67
N GLY A 405 23.93 25.25 33.75
CA GLY A 405 23.89 26.16 34.90
C GLY A 405 24.62 27.51 34.74
N ARG A 406 25.34 27.74 33.62
CA ARG A 406 26.16 28.97 33.42
C ARG A 406 26.05 29.63 32.04
N GLY A 407 25.04 29.29 31.24
CA GLY A 407 24.77 29.97 29.96
C GLY A 407 25.90 29.89 28.92
N GLY A 408 25.74 29.01 27.93
CA GLY A 408 26.37 29.17 26.61
C GLY A 408 27.49 28.20 26.20
N ASP A 409 27.42 27.82 24.93
CA ASP A 409 28.50 27.47 23.99
C ASP A 409 29.09 26.04 23.95
N ALA A 410 29.16 25.30 25.06
CA ALA A 410 29.83 23.97 25.04
C ALA A 410 28.99 22.85 24.38
N SER A 411 27.66 22.83 24.59
CA SER A 411 26.78 21.81 24.01
C SER A 411 26.58 21.98 22.49
N SER A 412 26.70 23.22 21.99
CA SER A 412 26.59 23.54 20.56
C SER A 412 27.78 22.98 19.77
N LYS A 413 29.00 23.09 20.31
CA LYS A 413 30.23 22.61 19.65
C LYS A 413 30.31 21.09 19.52
N LEU A 414 29.81 20.34 20.52
CA LEU A 414 29.75 18.87 20.44
C LEU A 414 28.73 18.40 19.40
N PHE A 415 27.57 19.06 19.33
CA PHE A 415 26.55 18.75 18.35
C PHE A 415 27.02 19.08 16.94
N GLN A 416 27.64 20.25 16.75
CA GLN A 416 28.23 20.64 15.46
C GLN A 416 29.33 19.68 15.01
N ALA A 417 30.26 19.29 15.89
CA ALA A 417 31.31 18.34 15.54
C ALA A 417 30.76 16.95 15.15
N LEU A 418 29.62 16.53 15.71
CA LEU A 418 28.95 15.31 15.28
C LEU A 418 28.29 15.46 13.91
N THR A 419 27.63 16.58 13.65
CA THR A 419 27.09 16.90 12.33
C THR A 419 28.19 16.88 11.27
N ASP A 420 29.32 17.53 11.55
CA ASP A 420 30.48 17.57 10.66
C ASP A 420 31.05 16.16 10.39
N LEU A 421 31.10 15.30 11.40
CA LEU A 421 31.52 13.91 11.24
C LEU A 421 30.54 13.12 10.37
N PHE A 422 29.23 13.33 10.52
CA PHE A 422 28.21 12.65 9.73
C PHE A 422 28.22 13.08 8.28
N GLU A 423 28.27 14.38 8.01
CA GLU A 423 28.41 14.89 6.65
C GLU A 423 29.68 14.38 5.97
N LEU A 424 30.77 14.22 6.71
CA LEU A 424 32.02 13.70 6.18
C LEU A 424 31.94 12.20 5.84
N ILE A 425 31.21 11.41 6.63
CA ILE A 425 30.98 10.00 6.33
C ILE A 425 30.03 9.86 5.12
N ASP A 426 28.93 10.63 5.09
CA ASP A 426 27.91 10.57 4.05
C ASP A 426 28.44 11.02 2.67
N ASN A 427 29.33 12.03 2.66
CA ASN A 427 29.94 12.54 1.43
C ASN A 427 31.25 11.84 1.05
N SER A 428 31.68 10.82 1.79
CA SER A 428 32.97 10.19 1.54
C SER A 428 32.98 9.36 0.25
N PRO A 429 33.97 9.55 -0.63
CA PRO A 429 34.14 8.69 -1.81
C PRO A 429 34.70 7.30 -1.45
N LYS A 430 35.06 7.05 -0.19
CA LYS A 430 35.66 5.78 0.28
C LYS A 430 34.61 4.92 0.98
N VAL A 431 34.61 3.61 0.70
CA VAL A 431 33.65 2.68 1.32
C VAL A 431 33.92 2.58 2.83
N THR A 432 32.94 3.00 3.65
CA THR A 432 33.06 3.04 5.11
C THR A 432 32.22 1.95 5.78
N VAL A 433 32.82 1.19 6.70
CA VAL A 433 32.18 0.03 7.36
C VAL A 433 32.37 0.10 8.87
N ALA A 434 31.28 0.15 9.63
CA ALA A 434 31.31 0.06 11.09
C ALA A 434 31.21 -1.40 11.56
N CYS A 435 32.25 -1.87 12.26
CA CYS A 435 32.32 -3.21 12.82
C CYS A 435 31.90 -3.17 14.30
N MET A 436 30.66 -3.53 14.60
CA MET A 436 30.13 -3.45 15.97
C MET A 436 30.53 -4.63 16.86
N GLN A 437 31.66 -4.55 17.54
CA GLN A 437 32.06 -5.54 18.55
C GLN A 437 31.48 -5.23 19.95
N GLY A 438 30.17 -5.34 20.10
CA GLY A 438 29.46 -5.15 21.38
C GLY A 438 28.28 -4.18 21.28
N PRO A 439 27.51 -3.96 22.37
CA PRO A 439 26.31 -3.11 22.33
C PRO A 439 26.66 -1.65 21.99
N ALA A 440 25.80 -1.04 21.16
CA ALA A 440 25.79 0.39 20.88
C ALA A 440 24.50 1.03 21.48
N PHE A 441 24.61 2.12 22.24
CA PHE A 441 23.48 2.78 22.90
C PHE A 441 23.35 4.24 22.45
N GLY A 442 22.12 4.68 22.18
CA GLY A 442 21.76 6.09 21.96
C GLY A 442 20.29 6.30 22.32
N GLU A 443 19.97 7.38 23.05
CA GLU A 443 18.59 7.78 23.29
C GLU A 443 18.00 8.43 22.01
N GLN A 444 16.70 8.23 21.80
CA GLN A 444 15.97 8.42 20.54
C GLN A 444 15.82 9.89 20.06
N ARG A 445 16.68 10.80 20.53
CA ARG A 445 16.63 12.24 20.21
C ARG A 445 17.87 12.83 19.55
N ASP A 446 18.95 12.07 19.39
CA ASP A 446 20.18 12.60 18.77
C ASP A 446 20.56 11.83 17.49
N GLY A 447 21.10 12.55 16.49
CA GLY A 447 21.40 12.08 15.12
C GLY A 447 22.26 10.83 14.98
N ILE A 448 22.80 10.30 16.09
CA ILE A 448 23.48 9.00 16.14
C ILE A 448 22.54 7.84 15.77
N SER A 449 21.24 7.92 16.10
CA SER A 449 20.27 6.92 15.62
C SER A 449 20.03 7.04 14.11
N ARG A 450 20.25 8.22 13.51
CA ARG A 450 20.17 8.40 12.06
C ARG A 450 21.35 7.71 11.39
N LEU A 451 22.56 7.81 11.93
CA LEU A 451 23.71 7.01 11.46
C LEU A 451 23.39 5.50 11.46
N PHE A 452 22.86 4.96 12.55
CA PHE A 452 22.53 3.52 12.63
C PHE A 452 21.33 3.13 11.79
N LYS A 453 20.39 4.05 11.51
CA LYS A 453 19.21 3.79 10.67
C LYS A 453 19.54 3.92 9.18
N THR A 454 20.35 4.90 8.78
CA THR A 454 20.88 5.06 7.41
C THR A 454 21.79 3.88 7.03
N MET A 455 22.53 3.30 8.00
CA MET A 455 23.28 2.05 7.78
C MET A 455 22.39 0.79 7.70
N MET A 456 21.10 0.87 8.05
CA MET A 456 20.16 -0.25 8.15
C MET A 456 19.00 -0.20 7.12
N GLU A 457 18.82 0.91 6.40
CA GLU A 457 17.82 1.04 5.33
C GLU A 457 18.42 0.66 3.96
N PRO A 458 17.81 -0.27 3.21
CA PRO A 458 18.27 -0.63 1.87
C PRO A 458 17.82 0.44 0.87
N GLY A 459 18.61 1.50 0.71
CA GLY A 459 18.25 2.59 -0.21
C GLY A 459 19.31 3.65 -0.54
N SER A 460 20.49 3.68 0.07
CA SER A 460 21.58 4.59 -0.33
C SER A 460 22.72 3.82 -1.01
N ASP A 461 23.10 4.24 -2.22
CA ASP A 461 24.10 3.57 -3.08
C ASP A 461 25.57 3.66 -2.57
N ALA A 462 25.78 4.05 -1.32
CA ALA A 462 27.08 3.95 -0.66
C ALA A 462 26.88 3.66 0.84
N VAL A 463 26.88 2.39 1.23
CA VAL A 463 27.29 1.83 2.55
C VAL A 463 26.88 0.35 2.58
N HIS A 464 27.80 -0.55 2.95
CA HIS A 464 27.57 -2.00 2.97
C HIS A 464 27.90 -2.64 4.33
N GLY A 465 26.86 -3.05 5.08
CA GLY A 465 26.83 -4.24 5.94
C GLY A 465 27.14 -4.10 7.44
N ILE A 466 26.28 -4.72 8.27
CA ILE A 466 26.45 -4.99 9.72
C ILE A 466 26.67 -6.50 9.92
N ALA A 467 27.54 -6.91 10.87
CA ALA A 467 27.69 -8.31 11.29
C ALA A 467 27.52 -8.47 12.81
N GLU A 468 26.45 -9.16 13.23
CA GLU A 468 26.24 -9.60 14.61
C GLU A 468 26.81 -11.01 14.84
N PHE A 469 27.57 -11.20 15.92
CA PHE A 469 28.05 -12.52 16.37
C PHE A 469 27.27 -12.99 17.62
N GLN A 470 26.40 -14.00 17.49
CA GLN A 470 25.82 -14.73 18.63
C GLN A 470 26.25 -16.21 18.62
N GLN A 471 27.02 -16.63 19.64
CA GLN A 471 27.30 -18.05 19.92
C GLN A 471 26.12 -18.67 20.70
N LYS A 472 25.53 -19.77 20.21
CA LYS A 472 24.58 -20.62 20.97
C LYS A 472 24.96 -22.12 20.87
N PRO A 473 24.87 -22.89 21.97
CA PRO A 473 24.87 -24.35 21.93
C PRO A 473 23.43 -24.94 21.91
N LEU A 474 23.24 -26.06 21.21
CA LEU A 474 21.99 -26.85 21.07
C LEU A 474 21.66 -27.71 22.31
N PRO A 475 20.37 -28.04 22.56
CA PRO A 475 20.01 -29.47 22.66
C PRO A 475 18.62 -29.88 22.09
N ARG A 476 18.40 -31.21 22.12
CA ARG A 476 17.53 -32.10 21.33
C ARG A 476 15.99 -32.03 21.53
N ILE A 477 15.35 -32.57 20.49
CA ILE A 477 13.92 -32.78 20.16
C ILE A 477 13.14 -33.65 21.17
N ASN A 478 11.87 -33.30 21.42
CA ASN A 478 10.75 -34.26 21.47
C ASN A 478 9.42 -33.60 21.10
N ALA A 479 8.69 -34.25 20.20
CA ALA A 479 7.48 -33.79 19.53
C ALA A 479 6.20 -34.01 20.37
N HIS A 480 5.26 -33.06 20.30
CA HIS A 480 3.84 -33.33 20.00
C HIS A 480 3.01 -32.02 19.92
N ARG A 481 2.21 -31.94 18.83
CA ARG A 481 0.98 -31.16 18.58
C ARG A 481 1.07 -29.68 18.09
N SER A 482 0.54 -29.55 16.86
CA SER A 482 -0.32 -28.48 16.33
C SER A 482 0.34 -27.20 15.78
N PHE A 483 0.23 -27.08 14.45
CA PHE A 483 0.73 -26.06 13.52
C PHE A 483 0.10 -24.68 13.69
N HIS A 484 0.89 -23.60 13.57
CA HIS A 484 0.49 -22.29 13.03
C HIS A 484 1.70 -21.49 12.47
N PHE A 485 1.38 -20.63 11.49
CA PHE A 485 2.16 -19.91 10.45
C PHE A 485 3.39 -19.06 10.88
N GLY A 486 4.30 -18.78 9.93
CA GLY A 486 5.30 -17.70 10.02
C GLY A 486 6.18 -17.54 8.77
N ALA A 487 6.38 -16.29 8.34
CA ALA A 487 6.93 -15.84 7.06
C ALA A 487 8.45 -16.01 6.86
N ASP A 488 8.86 -16.00 5.59
CA ASP A 488 10.22 -15.96 5.07
C ASP A 488 11.00 -14.69 5.52
N GLU A 489 12.12 -14.87 6.22
CA GLU A 489 13.18 -13.84 6.35
C GLU A 489 14.49 -14.35 5.72
N ARG A 490 15.01 -13.58 4.75
CA ARG A 490 16.29 -13.82 4.05
C ARG A 490 17.41 -13.01 4.74
N ILE A 491 18.21 -13.63 5.60
CA ILE A 491 19.47 -13.07 6.13
C ILE A 491 20.64 -13.50 5.23
N TRP A 492 21.43 -12.55 4.74
CA TRP A 492 22.65 -12.79 3.96
C TRP A 492 23.84 -13.15 4.88
N ASP A 493 24.57 -14.22 4.56
CA ASP A 493 25.78 -14.63 5.31
C ASP A 493 27.03 -13.82 4.88
N LEU A 494 27.25 -12.68 5.57
CA LEU A 494 28.44 -11.82 5.53
C LEU A 494 29.50 -12.18 6.59
N SER A 495 29.23 -13.18 7.44
CA SER A 495 30.02 -13.48 8.64
C SER A 495 31.44 -13.99 8.32
N ASN A 496 31.60 -14.74 7.23
CA ASN A 496 32.85 -15.39 6.86
C ASN A 496 33.92 -14.44 6.27
N TYR A 497 33.54 -13.26 5.75
CA TYR A 497 34.49 -12.31 5.15
C TYR A 497 35.06 -11.31 6.18
N ILE A 498 34.27 -10.97 7.20
CA ILE A 498 34.64 -10.00 8.25
C ILE A 498 35.56 -10.64 9.31
N HIS A 499 35.42 -11.96 9.56
CA HIS A 499 36.25 -12.69 10.53
C HIS A 499 37.75 -12.69 10.16
N TYR A 500 38.09 -12.50 8.88
CA TYR A 500 39.45 -12.55 8.36
C TYR A 500 40.19 -11.20 8.40
N ILE A 501 39.46 -10.08 8.40
CA ILE A 501 40.05 -8.72 8.43
C ILE A 501 40.49 -8.33 9.85
N ILE A 502 39.92 -8.96 10.89
CA ILE A 502 39.98 -8.50 12.28
C ILE A 502 40.82 -9.42 13.20
N SER A 503 41.37 -10.54 12.71
CA SER A 503 42.08 -11.52 13.58
C SER A 503 43.59 -11.28 13.71
N PRO A 504 44.15 -11.20 14.93
CA PRO A 504 45.56 -11.44 15.22
C PRO A 504 45.82 -12.93 15.55
N CYS A 505 46.87 -13.52 14.96
CA CYS A 505 47.35 -14.90 15.21
C CYS A 505 48.44 -14.93 16.32
N PRO A 506 48.96 -16.10 16.78
CA PRO A 506 48.35 -17.20 17.53
C PRO A 506 48.91 -17.34 18.98
N LYS A 507 48.23 -18.09 19.86
CA LYS A 507 48.87 -18.72 21.03
C LYS A 507 48.54 -20.22 21.12
N THR A 508 49.58 -21.00 20.78
CA THR A 508 50.04 -22.25 21.39
C THR A 508 49.01 -23.32 21.77
N VAL A 509 49.11 -24.42 21.01
CA VAL A 509 48.76 -25.79 21.37
C VAL A 509 49.53 -26.22 22.63
N ASP A 510 48.82 -26.82 23.59
CA ASP A 510 49.39 -27.89 24.40
C ASP A 510 48.36 -29.04 24.48
N ASN A 511 48.82 -30.21 24.05
CA ASN A 511 48.15 -31.50 24.13
C ASN A 511 48.01 -31.96 25.59
N ILE A 512 47.10 -32.90 25.86
CA ILE A 512 47.42 -34.24 26.42
C ILE A 512 46.12 -35.03 26.72
N ASN A 513 45.99 -36.14 25.98
CA ASN A 513 45.55 -37.50 26.32
C ASN A 513 44.23 -37.84 27.05
N MET A 514 43.43 -38.63 26.31
CA MET A 514 43.04 -40.04 26.53
C MET A 514 42.42 -40.52 27.86
N ALA A 515 41.34 -41.28 27.66
CA ALA A 515 40.97 -42.57 28.30
C ALA A 515 39.55 -42.60 28.93
N GLU A 516 38.57 -42.99 28.10
CA GLU A 516 37.79 -44.26 28.15
C GLU A 516 37.60 -45.07 29.48
N PRO A 517 36.65 -46.03 29.54
CA PRO A 517 35.39 -45.97 30.31
C PRO A 517 35.27 -47.11 31.36
N ALA A 518 34.14 -47.21 32.10
CA ALA A 518 33.54 -48.49 32.50
C ALA A 518 32.26 -48.36 33.36
N GLU A 519 31.22 -49.02 32.85
CA GLU A 519 30.36 -50.01 33.52
C GLU A 519 29.08 -49.66 34.30
N SER A 520 28.03 -50.24 33.69
CA SER A 520 26.70 -50.68 34.11
C SER A 520 26.56 -51.53 35.38
N SER A 521 25.36 -51.52 35.97
CA SER A 521 24.50 -52.71 36.18
C SER A 521 23.22 -52.34 36.98
N THR A 522 22.04 -52.33 36.35
CA THR A 522 20.94 -53.32 36.45
C THR A 522 20.32 -53.55 37.84
N THR A 523 19.03 -53.23 38.03
CA THR A 523 17.87 -54.17 38.13
C THR A 523 16.57 -53.49 38.65
N ARG A 524 15.43 -53.97 38.12
CA ARG A 524 13.99 -53.71 38.43
C ARG A 524 13.56 -54.53 39.68
N PRO A 525 12.41 -54.31 40.40
CA PRO A 525 11.05 -54.42 39.82
C PRO A 525 9.83 -53.67 40.49
N GLU A 526 8.76 -53.56 39.68
CA GLU A 526 7.29 -53.62 39.88
C GLU A 526 6.46 -53.10 41.09
N ARG A 527 5.36 -52.40 40.70
CA ARG A 527 3.92 -52.39 41.12
C ARG A 527 3.32 -51.17 41.87
N SER A 528 2.12 -50.82 41.38
CA SER A 528 1.15 -49.70 41.60
C SER A 528 0.27 -49.85 42.87
N PRO A 529 -0.80 -49.04 43.11
CA PRO A 529 -1.17 -47.65 42.70
C PRO A 529 -1.50 -46.74 43.91
N GLU A 530 -1.50 -45.41 43.76
CA GLU A 530 -2.53 -44.47 44.31
C GLU A 530 -2.13 -42.99 44.20
N SER A 531 -3.18 -42.17 44.12
CA SER A 531 -3.24 -40.73 43.91
C SER A 531 -2.24 -39.85 44.68
N ARG A 532 -1.61 -38.91 43.95
CA ARG A 532 -1.44 -37.48 44.28
C ARG A 532 -0.46 -36.85 43.29
N SER A 533 -0.90 -35.86 42.53
CA SER A 533 -0.04 -34.97 41.75
C SER A 533 0.66 -33.96 42.66
N PRO A 534 1.99 -33.78 42.53
CA PRO A 534 2.58 -32.44 42.64
C PRO A 534 3.78 -32.24 41.67
N PRO A 535 4.38 -31.05 41.60
CA PRO A 535 4.06 -29.98 40.67
C PRO A 535 5.05 -29.89 39.49
N ALA A 536 4.57 -29.29 38.39
CA ALA A 536 5.37 -28.92 37.24
C ALA A 536 6.57 -28.04 37.63
N THR A 537 7.76 -28.40 37.15
CA THR A 537 8.97 -27.57 37.22
C THR A 537 8.77 -26.32 36.37
N ALA A 538 8.59 -25.19 37.03
CA ALA A 538 8.40 -23.87 36.43
C ALA A 538 9.66 -23.39 35.70
N GLY A 539 9.50 -23.02 34.43
CA GLY A 539 10.45 -22.20 33.69
C GLY A 539 10.62 -20.83 34.36
N ILE A 540 11.84 -20.30 34.27
CA ILE A 540 12.32 -19.10 34.98
C ILE A 540 11.55 -17.86 34.49
N LYS A 541 10.63 -17.33 35.33
CA LYS A 541 10.05 -15.98 35.16
C LYS A 541 11.06 -14.92 35.61
N ARG A 542 11.25 -13.86 34.82
CA ARG A 542 11.90 -12.61 35.29
C ARG A 542 11.01 -11.99 36.37
N ILE A 543 11.57 -11.77 37.55
CA ILE A 543 10.83 -11.26 38.72
C ILE A 543 11.19 -9.80 38.92
N ARG A 544 10.19 -8.90 38.87
CA ARG A 544 10.39 -7.45 39.00
C ARG A 544 10.88 -7.02 40.40
N GLN A 545 10.64 -7.78 41.48
CA GLN A 545 11.09 -7.43 42.84
C GLN A 545 11.40 -8.68 43.71
N ALA A 546 12.60 -8.72 44.31
CA ALA A 546 12.97 -9.72 45.32
C ALA A 546 12.51 -9.28 46.72
N CYS A 547 12.08 -10.22 47.57
CA CYS A 547 11.69 -9.89 48.95
C CYS A 547 12.90 -9.42 49.78
N THR A 548 12.65 -8.57 50.78
CA THR A 548 13.69 -7.91 51.59
C THR A 548 14.62 -8.92 52.28
N SER A 549 14.09 -10.05 52.77
CA SER A 549 14.90 -11.08 53.43
C SER A 549 15.90 -11.77 52.48
N CYS A 550 15.50 -12.07 51.23
CA CYS A 550 16.41 -12.62 50.22
C CYS A 550 17.42 -11.56 49.75
N ARG A 551 17.01 -10.29 49.66
CA ARG A 551 17.87 -9.16 49.28
C ARG A 551 18.97 -8.92 50.33
N GLN A 552 18.63 -8.91 51.62
CA GLN A 552 19.58 -8.76 52.72
C GLN A 552 20.57 -9.92 52.80
N LYS A 553 20.10 -11.16 52.59
CA LYS A 553 20.95 -12.35 52.55
C LYS A 553 21.73 -12.52 51.24
N LYS A 554 21.56 -11.60 50.27
CA LYS A 554 22.15 -11.62 48.93
C LYS A 554 21.95 -12.96 48.19
N ILE A 555 20.81 -13.60 48.40
CA ILE A 555 20.42 -14.85 47.73
C ILE A 555 19.28 -14.60 46.75
N LYS A 556 19.24 -15.39 45.67
CA LYS A 556 18.26 -15.22 44.60
C LYS A 556 16.85 -15.53 45.13
N CYS A 557 15.93 -14.57 45.02
CA CYS A 557 14.53 -14.78 45.39
C CYS A 557 13.81 -15.52 44.26
N SER A 558 12.91 -16.45 44.57
CA SER A 558 12.10 -17.14 43.56
C SER A 558 10.81 -16.39 43.18
N GLY A 559 10.42 -15.37 43.95
CA GLY A 559 9.26 -14.53 43.64
C GLY A 559 7.90 -15.09 44.03
N ASP A 560 7.82 -16.35 44.46
CA ASP A 560 6.54 -16.99 44.79
C ASP A 560 5.83 -16.31 45.97
N ARG A 561 4.53 -16.06 45.82
CA ARG A 561 3.67 -15.48 46.86
C ARG A 561 2.77 -16.57 47.46
N PRO A 562 2.49 -16.55 48.77
CA PRO A 562 2.84 -15.53 49.75
C PRO A 562 4.27 -15.64 50.35
N ARG A 563 5.01 -16.73 50.10
CA ARG A 563 6.41 -16.91 50.54
C ARG A 563 7.25 -17.61 49.46
N CYS A 564 8.38 -17.01 49.13
CA CYS A 564 9.34 -17.54 48.15
C CYS A 564 10.06 -18.78 48.69
N ILE A 565 10.64 -19.59 47.80
CA ILE A 565 11.28 -20.87 48.12
C ILE A 565 12.36 -20.73 49.20
N ASN A 566 13.20 -19.70 49.08
CA ASN A 566 14.28 -19.48 50.04
C ASN A 566 13.76 -19.07 51.43
N CYS A 567 12.82 -18.13 51.51
CA CYS A 567 12.21 -17.74 52.78
C CYS A 567 11.36 -18.85 53.42
N ARG A 568 10.77 -19.73 52.60
CA ARG A 568 10.06 -20.93 53.07
C ARG A 568 11.01 -21.91 53.77
N ARG A 569 12.20 -22.14 53.19
CA ARG A 569 13.21 -23.05 53.75
C ARG A 569 13.79 -22.58 55.08
N VAL A 570 14.00 -21.28 55.25
CA VAL A 570 14.52 -20.71 56.51
C VAL A 570 13.42 -20.30 57.50
N MET A 571 12.18 -20.74 57.28
CA MET A 571 11.00 -20.41 58.08
C MET A 571 10.79 -18.91 58.38
N GLN A 572 11.27 -18.00 57.51
CA GLN A 572 11.08 -16.55 57.65
C GLN A 572 10.01 -16.00 56.69
N ARG A 573 9.25 -14.97 57.09
CA ARG A 573 8.17 -14.41 56.27
C ARG A 573 8.76 -13.54 55.16
N CYS A 574 8.23 -13.62 53.95
CA CYS A 574 8.61 -12.67 52.89
C CYS A 574 7.98 -11.31 53.18
N GLN A 575 8.80 -10.28 53.29
CA GLN A 575 8.37 -8.89 53.24
C GLN A 575 8.70 -8.30 51.87
N TYR A 576 7.71 -7.64 51.28
CA TYR A 576 7.82 -6.88 50.03
C TYR A 576 7.36 -5.46 50.34
N GLU A 577 8.16 -4.45 50.00
CA GLU A 577 7.73 -3.06 50.15
C GLU A 577 6.69 -2.72 49.06
N PRO A 578 5.56 -2.07 49.42
CA PRO A 578 4.59 -1.60 48.44
C PRO A 578 5.21 -0.52 47.55
N TYR A 579 4.85 -0.53 46.26
CA TYR A 579 5.33 0.47 45.30
C TYR A 579 4.53 1.76 45.50
N SER A 580 5.06 2.65 46.34
CA SER A 580 4.55 4.01 46.50
C SER A 580 5.60 5.00 46.02
N ALA A 581 5.19 5.90 45.12
CA ALA A 581 5.97 7.05 44.68
C ALA A 581 6.51 7.83 45.89
N VAL A 582 7.83 7.81 46.11
CA VAL A 582 8.53 8.77 46.98
C VAL A 582 9.98 8.90 46.51
N SER A 583 10.27 9.95 45.74
CA SER A 583 11.51 10.72 45.92
C SER A 583 11.18 11.95 46.75
N ALA A 584 11.05 11.77 48.06
CA ALA A 584 11.07 12.84 49.06
C ALA A 584 11.40 12.24 50.44
N SER A 585 12.70 12.23 50.75
CA SER A 585 13.29 12.76 52.00
C SER A 585 14.47 11.92 52.53
N LEU A 586 15.67 12.50 52.44
CA LEU A 586 16.64 12.51 53.52
C LEU A 586 17.29 13.90 53.55
N SER A 587 16.67 14.72 54.39
CA SER A 587 17.14 15.88 55.16
C SER A 587 18.56 16.44 54.95
N GLY A 588 18.60 17.76 54.74
CA GLY A 588 19.76 18.64 54.99
C GLY A 588 19.49 20.11 54.66
N ASN A 589 18.63 20.77 55.45
CA ASN A 589 18.41 22.22 55.58
C ASN A 589 17.95 23.02 54.35
N SER A 590 16.66 23.40 54.33
CA SER A 590 16.19 24.81 54.36
C SER A 590 14.70 24.87 54.01
N THR A 591 13.87 24.95 55.04
CA THR A 591 12.46 25.35 54.94
C THR A 591 12.34 26.84 54.66
N ALA A 592 11.32 27.19 53.88
CA ALA A 592 10.72 28.51 53.64
C ALA A 592 11.18 29.27 52.38
N LEU A 593 10.65 28.88 51.21
CA LEU A 593 10.15 29.73 50.12
C LEU A 593 9.74 28.80 48.96
N LEU A 594 8.68 29.13 48.21
CA LEU A 594 8.07 28.37 47.10
C LEU A 594 6.98 27.33 47.46
N LEU A 595 5.99 27.77 48.24
CA LEU A 595 4.60 27.41 47.96
C LEU A 595 4.12 28.38 46.86
N GLY A 596 4.01 27.94 45.61
CA GLY A 596 3.55 28.85 44.55
C GLY A 596 3.66 28.41 43.09
N LEU A 597 3.67 27.12 42.75
CA LEU A 597 3.55 26.69 41.36
C LEU A 597 2.51 25.57 41.26
N THR A 598 1.37 25.89 40.65
CA THR A 598 0.24 24.98 40.47
C THR A 598 0.54 23.96 39.36
N LYS A 599 -0.19 22.82 39.42
CA LYS A 599 -0.17 21.71 38.45
C LYS A 599 -0.32 22.19 36.99
N ASP A 600 -0.93 23.36 36.79
CA ASP A 600 -1.22 23.97 35.49
C ASP A 600 0.03 24.37 34.69
N VAL A 601 1.14 24.70 35.36
CA VAL A 601 2.39 25.15 34.71
C VAL A 601 3.16 24.00 34.06
N ILE A 602 3.07 22.80 34.64
CA ILE A 602 3.74 21.60 34.11
C ILE A 602 2.99 21.06 32.89
N THR A 603 1.66 21.14 32.88
CA THR A 603 0.84 20.83 31.70
C THR A 603 1.06 21.85 30.58
N THR A 604 1.11 23.15 30.86
CA THR A 604 1.29 24.17 29.80
C THR A 604 2.64 24.09 29.09
N ASP A 605 3.74 23.79 29.78
CA ASP A 605 5.06 23.59 29.15
C ASP A 605 5.12 22.33 28.26
N LEU A 606 4.49 21.23 28.70
CA LEU A 606 4.39 20.01 27.89
C LEU A 606 3.51 20.23 26.64
N LEU A 607 2.44 21.02 26.78
CA LEU A 607 1.51 21.39 25.72
C LEU A 607 2.11 22.36 24.70
N GLN A 608 2.89 23.34 25.15
CA GLN A 608 3.67 24.21 24.25
C GLN A 608 4.69 23.39 23.44
N ARG A 609 5.32 22.38 24.06
CA ARG A 609 6.27 21.51 23.35
C ARG A 609 5.59 20.61 22.33
N ILE A 610 4.44 20.03 22.65
CA ILE A 610 3.65 19.22 21.70
C ILE A 610 3.17 20.09 20.53
N SER A 611 2.61 21.27 20.80
CA SER A 611 2.17 22.22 19.78
C SER A 611 3.33 22.71 18.90
N MET A 612 4.51 22.98 19.49
CA MET A 612 5.72 23.30 18.74
C MET A 612 6.22 22.12 17.89
N ILE A 613 6.09 20.89 18.38
CA ILE A 613 6.47 19.67 17.63
C ILE A 613 5.50 19.45 16.47
N GLU A 614 4.19 19.61 16.68
CA GLU A 614 3.19 19.52 15.61
C GLU A 614 3.39 20.60 14.55
N SER A 615 3.64 21.85 14.97
CA SER A 615 3.95 22.96 14.06
C SER A 615 5.24 22.69 13.28
N LYS A 616 6.28 22.13 13.92
CA LYS A 616 7.53 21.77 13.23
C LYS A 616 7.36 20.58 12.30
N LEU A 617 6.62 19.55 12.69
CA LEU A 617 6.35 18.38 11.84
C LEU A 617 5.51 18.75 10.62
N ALA A 618 4.54 19.66 10.78
CA ALA A 618 3.77 20.22 9.68
C ALA A 618 4.66 21.01 8.70
N GLN A 619 5.52 21.91 9.23
CA GLN A 619 6.46 22.69 8.42
C GLN A 619 7.50 21.82 7.68
N LEU A 620 7.95 20.72 8.29
CA LEU A 620 8.90 19.79 7.68
C LEU A 620 8.24 18.98 6.55
N SER A 621 7.00 18.54 6.73
CA SER A 621 6.23 17.84 5.68
C SER A 621 5.95 18.75 4.47
N ASP A 622 5.77 20.06 4.68
CA ASP A 622 5.55 21.03 3.59
C ASP A 622 6.87 21.41 2.87
N ARG A 623 8.02 21.40 3.57
CA ARG A 623 9.34 21.65 2.96
C ARG A 623 9.81 20.54 2.02
N GLU A 624 9.60 19.26 2.38
CA GLU A 624 9.93 18.13 1.50
C GLU A 624 9.12 18.17 0.19
N SER A 625 7.90 18.73 0.21
CA SER A 625 7.07 18.92 -0.98
C SER A 625 7.58 20.05 -1.90
N GLN A 626 8.31 21.04 -1.36
CA GLN A 626 8.82 22.19 -2.12
C GLN A 626 10.25 21.99 -2.65
N GLU A 627 11.14 21.31 -1.92
CA GLU A 627 12.54 21.14 -2.33
C GLU A 627 12.70 20.26 -3.59
N PHE A 628 11.85 19.25 -3.76
CA PHE A 628 11.84 18.40 -4.97
C PHE A 628 11.36 19.12 -6.25
N SER A 629 10.63 20.24 -6.14
CA SER A 629 10.26 21.05 -7.32
C SER A 629 11.43 21.88 -7.87
N SER A 630 12.48 22.09 -7.06
CA SER A 630 13.65 22.89 -7.46
C SER A 630 14.73 22.05 -8.16
N ALA A 631 14.77 20.74 -7.89
CA ALA A 631 15.75 19.82 -8.46
C ALA A 631 15.57 19.58 -9.98
N ALA A 632 14.38 19.85 -10.54
CA ALA A 632 14.11 19.73 -11.97
C ALA A 632 14.67 20.89 -12.83
N PHE A 633 15.28 21.93 -12.21
CA PHE A 633 15.78 23.13 -12.90
C PHE A 633 17.30 23.17 -13.12
N ASN A 634 18.06 22.13 -12.74
CA ASN A 634 19.53 22.16 -12.76
C ASN A 634 20.19 21.32 -13.87
N GLU A 635 19.59 21.22 -15.06
CA GLU A 635 20.26 20.72 -16.27
C GLU A 635 20.08 21.68 -17.46
N ALA A 636 20.71 22.85 -17.38
CA ALA A 636 21.17 23.62 -18.54
C ALA A 636 22.05 24.78 -18.06
N ASN A 637 23.37 24.60 -18.02
CA ASN A 637 24.32 25.71 -17.83
C ASN A 637 25.56 25.54 -18.71
N LEU A 638 25.71 26.44 -19.69
CA LEU A 638 26.95 26.83 -20.38
C LEU A 638 26.86 28.35 -20.70
N PRO A 639 27.99 29.05 -20.93
CA PRO A 639 28.44 30.16 -20.07
C PRO A 639 28.15 31.59 -20.56
N MET A 640 28.35 32.51 -19.61
CA MET A 640 28.27 33.98 -19.59
C MET A 640 28.44 34.77 -20.89
N GLU A 641 27.71 35.90 -20.96
CA GLU A 641 28.25 37.20 -21.38
C GLU A 641 27.67 38.36 -20.54
N ASP A 642 28.57 39.26 -20.14
CA ASP A 642 28.35 40.47 -19.32
C ASP A 642 27.44 41.50 -19.99
N HIS A 643 26.59 42.18 -19.22
CA HIS A 643 26.37 43.62 -19.38
C HIS A 643 25.77 44.25 -18.11
N ASN A 644 26.59 45.08 -17.45
CA ASN A 644 26.21 46.07 -16.45
C ASN A 644 25.33 47.15 -17.08
N THR A 645 24.25 47.56 -16.41
CA THR A 645 23.96 48.97 -16.12
C THR A 645 22.97 49.13 -14.97
N VAL A 646 23.29 50.13 -14.15
CA VAL A 646 22.69 50.56 -12.88
C VAL A 646 21.54 51.53 -13.14
N GLU A 647 20.45 51.46 -12.38
CA GLU A 647 19.69 52.65 -11.92
C GLU A 647 18.90 52.34 -10.63
N GLU A 648 19.03 53.27 -9.67
CA GLU A 648 18.63 53.24 -8.25
C GLU A 648 17.15 53.71 -8.05
N GLN A 649 16.39 53.29 -7.02
CA GLN A 649 16.24 53.86 -5.65
C GLN A 649 14.88 53.36 -5.05
N PRO A 650 14.51 53.59 -3.76
CA PRO A 650 15.27 53.71 -2.50
C PRO A 650 14.69 52.88 -1.33
N GLN A 651 15.53 52.64 -0.31
CA GLN A 651 15.17 52.12 1.02
C GLN A 651 14.78 53.23 2.00
N LEU A 652 13.88 52.95 2.96
CA LEU A 652 13.71 53.75 4.17
C LEU A 652 13.71 52.86 5.43
N GLN A 653 14.53 53.26 6.41
CA GLN A 653 14.73 52.63 7.72
C GLN A 653 14.22 53.53 8.86
N SER A 654 13.66 52.86 9.89
CA SER A 654 13.89 53.03 11.34
C SER A 654 13.05 53.97 12.24
N ASN A 655 12.79 53.42 13.44
CA ASN A 655 12.75 54.01 14.80
C ASN A 655 11.42 54.41 15.47
N ALA A 656 11.16 53.85 16.66
CA ALA A 656 11.10 54.59 17.94
C ALA A 656 11.01 53.66 19.18
N GLN A 657 11.59 54.12 20.29
CA GLN A 657 11.94 53.43 21.55
C GLN A 657 10.90 53.58 22.69
N GLU A 658 11.09 52.75 23.73
CA GLU A 658 10.44 52.75 25.05
C GLU A 658 10.79 53.96 25.94
N ASP A 659 9.93 54.27 26.94
CA ASP A 659 10.34 54.84 28.23
C ASP A 659 9.32 54.56 29.36
N VAL A 660 9.84 54.31 30.57
CA VAL A 660 9.15 53.90 31.82
C VAL A 660 9.35 54.96 32.90
N LEU A 661 8.30 55.38 33.64
CA LEU A 661 8.41 55.93 35.00
C LEU A 661 7.11 55.66 35.81
N GLY A 662 7.26 55.32 37.10
CA GLY A 662 6.15 55.00 38.02
C GLY A 662 6.03 55.90 39.26
N VAL A 663 5.16 55.48 40.20
CA VAL A 663 5.20 55.69 41.67
C VAL A 663 3.73 55.53 42.23
N PRO A 664 3.36 55.51 43.55
CA PRO A 664 2.33 54.59 44.11
C PRO A 664 1.17 55.16 44.99
N GLY A 665 0.09 54.36 45.16
CA GLY A 665 -0.61 54.03 46.44
C GLY A 665 -1.62 55.00 47.11
N LEU A 666 -2.84 54.51 47.44
CA LEU A 666 -3.60 54.61 48.73
C LEU A 666 -5.12 54.28 48.54
N VAL A 667 -5.66 53.20 49.14
CA VAL A 667 -6.53 53.11 50.35
C VAL A 667 -8.05 53.31 50.15
N ASN A 668 -8.79 52.17 50.24
CA ASN A 668 -9.97 51.85 51.08
C ASN A 668 -11.24 52.76 51.06
N GLN A 669 -12.42 52.21 50.69
CA GLN A 669 -13.64 52.08 51.54
C GLN A 669 -14.97 51.76 50.77
N SER A 670 -15.66 50.71 51.25
CA SER A 670 -17.12 50.44 51.42
C SER A 670 -18.21 50.91 50.42
N SER A 671 -19.02 49.91 50.02
CA SER A 671 -20.38 49.85 49.41
C SER A 671 -21.44 50.82 50.03
N PRO A 672 -22.63 51.13 49.40
CA PRO A 672 -23.60 50.19 48.78
C PRO A 672 -24.44 50.68 47.55
N ASN A 673 -25.16 49.74 46.90
CA ASN A 673 -26.45 49.79 46.16
C ASN A 673 -26.89 51.09 45.41
N MET A 674 -27.51 51.11 44.22
CA MET A 674 -28.24 50.15 43.39
C MET A 674 -28.54 50.86 42.05
N SER A 675 -28.68 50.10 40.95
CA SER A 675 -29.45 50.42 39.71
C SER A 675 -29.05 51.69 38.93
N THR A 676 -28.55 51.65 37.70
CA THR A 676 -29.32 51.28 36.49
C THR A 676 -28.40 51.33 35.26
N TRP A 677 -28.52 50.32 34.39
CA TRP A 677 -28.27 50.32 32.93
C TRP A 677 -26.98 50.96 32.39
N ARG A 678 -25.93 50.14 32.29
CA ARG A 678 -25.02 49.99 31.13
C ARG A 678 -24.06 48.84 31.41
N SER A 679 -24.27 47.69 30.78
CA SER A 679 -23.22 46.66 30.66
C SER A 679 -23.60 45.64 29.60
N GLY A 680 -22.65 45.43 28.70
CA GLY A 680 -22.63 44.40 27.67
C GLY A 680 -21.32 44.52 26.89
N SER A 681 -20.22 44.85 27.58
CA SER A 681 -18.87 44.71 27.03
C SER A 681 -18.66 43.24 26.72
N SER A 682 -18.31 42.94 25.47
CA SER A 682 -17.95 41.61 24.96
C SER A 682 -16.96 40.92 25.90
N GLN A 683 -17.45 40.09 26.81
CA GLN A 683 -16.62 39.09 27.47
C GLN A 683 -16.25 38.07 26.42
N SER A 684 -14.95 37.94 26.13
CA SER A 684 -14.40 36.80 25.41
C SER A 684 -14.82 35.53 26.14
N GLN A 685 -15.81 34.82 25.62
CA GLN A 685 -16.24 33.53 26.17
C GLN A 685 -15.07 32.55 26.04
N THR A 686 -14.58 32.07 27.17
CA THR A 686 -13.52 31.06 27.22
C THR A 686 -14.16 29.67 27.18
N PHE A 687 -14.14 29.01 26.02
CA PHE A 687 -14.74 27.67 25.79
C PHE A 687 -13.94 26.51 26.42
N SER A 688 -13.42 26.72 27.64
CA SER A 688 -12.62 25.73 28.38
C SER A 688 -13.46 24.73 29.19
N THR A 689 -14.77 24.97 29.30
CA THR A 689 -15.73 24.10 30.01
C THR A 689 -16.82 23.61 29.07
N PHE A 690 -17.44 22.47 29.40
CA PHE A 690 -18.59 21.97 28.66
C PHE A 690 -19.74 22.99 28.64
N PRO A 691 -20.49 23.08 27.53
CA PRO A 691 -21.65 23.94 27.47
C PRO A 691 -22.81 23.39 28.33
N PRO A 692 -23.84 24.20 28.62
CA PRO A 692 -25.01 23.75 29.37
C PRO A 692 -25.65 22.51 28.74
N ASP A 693 -26.25 21.63 29.55
CA ASP A 693 -26.79 20.35 29.09
C ASP A 693 -27.79 20.48 27.93
N SER A 694 -28.63 21.52 27.91
CA SER A 694 -29.56 21.78 26.81
C SER A 694 -28.84 22.05 25.48
N VAL A 695 -27.72 22.75 25.53
CA VAL A 695 -26.87 23.05 24.37
C VAL A 695 -26.13 21.79 23.94
N THR A 696 -25.61 21.02 24.89
CA THR A 696 -24.94 19.73 24.63
C THR A 696 -25.87 18.76 23.90
N GLN A 697 -27.11 18.60 24.38
CA GLN A 697 -28.09 17.71 23.73
C GLN A 697 -28.43 18.18 22.31
N SER A 698 -28.66 19.48 22.12
CA SER A 698 -28.93 20.04 20.78
C SER A 698 -27.76 19.81 19.80
N LEU A 699 -26.51 19.90 20.27
CA LEU A 699 -25.33 19.61 19.45
C LEU A 699 -25.15 18.11 19.16
N VAL A 700 -25.57 17.23 20.07
CA VAL A 700 -25.59 15.78 19.84
C VAL A 700 -26.67 15.42 18.82
N ASP A 701 -27.85 16.05 18.88
CA ASP A 701 -28.90 15.90 17.85
C ASP A 701 -28.36 16.31 16.47
N THR A 702 -27.72 17.48 16.42
CA THR A 702 -27.06 17.98 15.21
C THR A 702 -26.01 17.00 14.68
N PHE A 703 -25.24 16.34 15.56
CA PHE A 703 -24.24 15.35 15.15
C PHE A 703 -24.86 14.14 14.46
N PHE A 704 -25.89 13.52 15.07
CA PHE A 704 -26.54 12.34 14.49
C PHE A 704 -27.34 12.67 13.21
N GLN A 705 -27.82 13.90 13.08
CA GLN A 705 -28.53 14.36 11.88
C GLN A 705 -27.58 14.70 10.71
N TRP A 706 -26.46 15.38 10.97
CA TRP A 706 -25.62 15.97 9.91
C TRP A 706 -24.25 15.32 9.72
N CYS A 707 -23.67 14.75 10.78
CA CYS A 707 -22.28 14.28 10.76
C CYS A 707 -22.18 12.76 10.69
N HIS A 708 -22.98 12.05 11.49
CA HIS A 708 -22.95 10.60 11.55
C HIS A 708 -23.57 9.97 10.29
N ASN A 709 -22.98 8.87 9.81
CA ASN A 709 -23.36 8.19 8.56
C ASN A 709 -23.21 9.03 7.28
N GLN A 710 -22.40 10.11 7.32
CA GLN A 710 -22.18 11.03 6.20
C GLN A 710 -20.68 11.31 5.94
N PRO A 711 -19.88 10.36 5.44
CA PRO A 711 -20.14 8.91 5.34
C PRO A 711 -19.65 8.13 6.57
N TYR A 712 -19.17 8.82 7.62
CA TYR A 712 -18.49 8.15 8.73
C TYR A 712 -19.49 7.73 9.82
N SER A 713 -19.48 6.45 10.16
CA SER A 713 -20.33 5.84 11.18
C SER A 713 -19.50 5.25 12.34
N TYR A 714 -19.83 5.63 13.57
CA TYR A 714 -19.09 5.24 14.79
C TYR A 714 -19.97 4.66 15.90
N PHE A 715 -21.01 5.38 16.31
CA PHE A 715 -21.77 5.14 17.53
C PHE A 715 -23.19 4.63 17.26
N HIS A 716 -23.68 3.75 18.12
CA HIS A 716 -25.10 3.45 18.22
C HIS A 716 -25.79 4.56 19.02
N GLU A 717 -26.73 5.28 18.40
CA GLU A 717 -27.32 6.50 18.97
C GLU A 717 -27.95 6.27 20.35
N GLY A 718 -28.76 5.21 20.51
CA GLY A 718 -29.40 4.91 21.79
C GLY A 718 -28.40 4.67 22.92
N SER A 719 -27.32 3.94 22.61
CA SER A 719 -26.24 3.65 23.57
C SER A 719 -25.40 4.88 23.88
N PHE A 720 -25.16 5.74 22.89
CA PHE A 720 -24.47 7.00 23.05
C PHE A 720 -25.23 7.95 23.98
N ARG A 721 -26.53 8.16 23.73
CA ARG A 721 -27.38 9.04 24.55
C ARG A 721 -27.52 8.52 25.98
N GLN A 722 -27.60 7.21 26.16
CA GLN A 722 -27.60 6.60 27.49
C GLN A 722 -26.29 6.88 28.24
N LYS A 723 -25.13 6.62 27.62
CA LYS A 723 -23.82 6.93 28.22
C LYS A 723 -23.66 8.42 28.55
N LEU A 724 -24.28 9.30 27.76
CA LEU A 724 -24.25 10.75 27.99
C LEU A 724 -25.05 11.10 29.25
N ALA A 725 -26.28 10.58 29.37
CA ALA A 725 -27.13 10.79 30.54
C ALA A 725 -26.50 10.22 31.82
N ASP A 726 -25.82 9.08 31.72
CA ASP A 726 -25.13 8.42 32.84
C ASP A 726 -23.77 9.07 33.19
N GLY A 727 -23.30 10.05 32.41
CA GLY A 727 -22.00 10.70 32.61
C GLY A 727 -20.80 9.77 32.36
N GLN A 728 -20.98 8.72 31.54
CA GLN A 728 -19.99 7.68 31.27
C GLN A 728 -19.22 7.86 29.95
N LEU A 729 -19.62 8.83 29.12
CA LEU A 729 -18.96 9.14 27.86
C LEU A 729 -17.57 9.77 28.11
N SER A 730 -16.54 9.30 27.40
CA SER A 730 -15.22 9.90 27.52
C SER A 730 -15.21 11.35 27.06
N LYS A 731 -14.40 12.16 27.77
CA LYS A 731 -14.22 13.59 27.50
C LYS A 731 -13.78 13.85 26.05
N CYS A 732 -12.84 13.06 25.53
CA CYS A 732 -12.33 13.22 24.17
C CYS A 732 -13.40 12.98 23.09
N VAL A 733 -14.25 11.96 23.23
CA VAL A 733 -15.34 11.67 22.28
C VAL A 733 -16.38 12.78 22.31
N LEU A 734 -16.85 13.16 23.50
CA LEU A 734 -17.88 14.20 23.61
C LEU A 734 -17.40 15.51 22.98
N LEU A 735 -16.19 15.97 23.32
CA LEU A 735 -15.64 17.20 22.76
C LEU A 735 -15.42 17.13 21.24
N ALA A 736 -14.97 15.99 20.71
CA ALA A 736 -14.82 15.79 19.27
C ALA A 736 -16.18 15.83 18.54
N VAL A 737 -17.22 15.22 19.13
CA VAL A 737 -18.61 15.26 18.63
C VAL A 737 -19.14 16.70 18.61
N LEU A 738 -18.99 17.45 19.70
CA LEU A 738 -19.41 18.85 19.77
C LEU A 738 -18.67 19.72 18.74
N ALA A 739 -17.36 19.55 18.61
CA ALA A 739 -16.56 20.28 17.63
C ALA A 739 -16.97 19.97 16.18
N SER A 740 -17.37 18.72 15.90
CA SER A 740 -17.82 18.32 14.57
C SER A 740 -19.19 18.92 14.23
N SER A 741 -20.14 18.90 15.17
CA SER A 741 -21.54 19.31 14.92
C SER A 741 -21.77 20.82 14.94
N LEU A 742 -20.95 21.58 15.67
CA LEU A 742 -21.07 23.04 15.80
C LEU A 742 -21.19 23.78 14.47
N ARG A 743 -20.54 23.31 13.41
CA ARG A 743 -20.59 23.94 12.08
C ARG A 743 -22.01 23.95 11.48
N PHE A 744 -22.83 22.95 11.82
CA PHE A 744 -24.21 22.80 11.36
C PHE A 744 -25.25 23.32 12.36
N SER A 745 -24.82 23.76 13.55
CA SER A 745 -25.72 24.19 14.62
C SER A 745 -26.12 25.65 14.46
N GLU A 746 -27.43 25.93 14.56
CA GLU A 746 -27.98 27.29 14.61
C GLU A 746 -28.21 27.80 16.04
N HIS A 747 -27.80 27.03 17.06
CA HIS A 747 -28.05 27.36 18.46
C HIS A 747 -27.45 28.72 18.87
N GLU A 748 -28.27 29.58 19.49
CA GLU A 748 -27.94 31.00 19.76
C GLU A 748 -26.67 31.18 20.62
N TYR A 749 -26.39 30.21 21.48
CA TYR A 749 -25.22 30.18 22.36
C TYR A 749 -23.87 30.43 21.63
N TYR A 750 -23.74 30.05 20.36
CA TYR A 750 -22.48 30.18 19.59
C TYR A 750 -22.56 31.14 18.39
N ARG A 751 -23.64 31.94 18.27
CA ARG A 751 -23.93 32.75 17.07
C ARG A 751 -22.73 33.58 16.58
N ASP A 752 -21.99 34.21 17.50
CA ASP A 752 -20.87 35.11 17.15
C ASP A 752 -19.47 34.49 17.33
N ASN A 753 -19.37 33.25 17.81
CA ASN A 753 -18.08 32.64 18.21
C ASN A 753 -17.93 31.17 17.77
N ARG A 754 -18.68 30.74 16.75
CA ARG A 754 -18.72 29.34 16.30
C ARG A 754 -17.34 28.77 15.95
N SER A 755 -16.55 29.48 15.12
CA SER A 755 -15.22 29.02 14.70
C SER A 755 -14.26 28.88 15.89
N ASN A 756 -14.27 29.87 16.79
CA ASN A 756 -13.48 29.83 18.03
C ASN A 756 -13.87 28.65 18.93
N ALA A 757 -15.17 28.33 19.02
CA ALA A 757 -15.67 27.20 19.80
C ALA A 757 -15.28 25.84 19.17
N ILE A 758 -15.35 25.71 17.84
CA ILE A 758 -14.91 24.49 17.13
C ILE A 758 -13.43 24.22 17.44
N GLU A 759 -12.57 25.23 17.30
CA GLU A 759 -11.14 25.10 17.57
C GLU A 759 -10.85 24.78 19.04
N ALA A 760 -11.56 25.43 19.96
CA ALA A 760 -11.40 25.19 21.39
C ALA A 760 -11.77 23.75 21.77
N TYR A 761 -12.94 23.25 21.36
CA TYR A 761 -13.35 21.88 21.66
C TYR A 761 -12.49 20.84 20.96
N ALA A 762 -12.09 21.07 19.70
CA ALA A 762 -11.18 20.16 18.99
C ALA A 762 -9.81 20.09 19.69
N ARG A 763 -9.28 21.23 20.13
CA ARG A 763 -8.03 21.30 20.90
C ARG A 763 -8.17 20.55 22.22
N GLU A 764 -9.20 20.84 23.01
CA GLU A 764 -9.42 20.17 24.30
C GLU A 764 -9.64 18.66 24.16
N ALA A 765 -10.33 18.22 23.10
CA ALA A 765 -10.47 16.80 22.76
C ALA A 765 -9.11 16.16 22.50
N TRP A 766 -8.26 16.83 21.71
CA TRP A 766 -6.90 16.39 21.40
C TRP A 766 -6.01 16.33 22.65
N LEU A 767 -6.12 17.31 23.54
CA LEU A 767 -5.41 17.31 24.81
C LEU A 767 -5.84 16.15 25.70
N SER A 768 -7.12 15.81 25.72
CA SER A 768 -7.62 14.64 26.44
C SER A 768 -7.09 13.33 25.84
N VAL A 769 -7.03 13.20 24.51
CA VAL A 769 -6.40 12.05 23.85
C VAL A 769 -4.94 11.88 24.27
N LEU A 770 -4.14 12.94 24.21
CA LEU A 770 -2.71 12.87 24.52
C LEU A 770 -2.43 12.73 26.02
N GLY A 771 -3.12 13.52 26.85
CA GLY A 771 -2.89 13.60 28.29
C GLY A 771 -3.44 12.38 29.02
N ASP A 772 -4.70 12.02 28.75
CA ASP A 772 -5.44 11.04 29.55
C ASP A 772 -5.23 9.60 29.03
N HIS A 773 -4.95 9.42 27.74
CA HIS A 773 -4.92 8.10 27.09
C HIS A 773 -3.59 7.66 26.50
N MET A 774 -2.62 8.56 26.27
CA MET A 774 -1.30 8.21 25.72
C MET A 774 -0.18 8.19 26.77
N THR A 775 -0.45 8.63 28.01
CA THR A 775 0.54 8.66 29.10
C THR A 775 0.45 7.46 30.06
N VAL A 776 -0.58 6.62 29.92
CA VAL A 776 -0.89 5.51 30.83
C VAL A 776 -0.68 4.16 30.09
N GLU A 777 -0.12 3.15 30.77
CA GLU A 777 -0.02 1.79 30.19
C GLU A 777 -1.44 1.19 30.01
N ASP A 778 -1.72 0.58 28.86
CA ASP A 778 -2.97 -0.11 28.51
C ASP A 778 -4.27 0.76 28.42
N SER A 779 -4.17 2.06 28.12
CA SER A 779 -5.31 2.99 28.09
C SER A 779 -5.93 3.27 26.70
N CYS A 780 -5.47 2.60 25.64
CA CYS A 780 -6.04 2.80 24.30
C CYS A 780 -7.36 2.01 24.16
N HIS A 781 -8.46 2.74 23.97
CA HIS A 781 -9.81 2.19 23.83
C HIS A 781 -10.43 2.61 22.49
N LEU A 782 -11.54 1.94 22.10
CA LEU A 782 -12.28 2.23 20.86
C LEU A 782 -12.62 3.73 20.73
N GLU A 783 -13.02 4.34 21.84
CA GLU A 783 -13.38 5.77 21.94
C GLU A 783 -12.23 6.71 21.54
N VAL A 784 -10.98 6.32 21.82
CA VAL A 784 -9.80 7.12 21.45
C VAL A 784 -9.58 7.08 19.94
N ALA A 785 -9.77 5.91 19.31
CA ALA A 785 -9.70 5.78 17.86
C ALA A 785 -10.82 6.60 17.17
N GLN A 786 -12.05 6.53 17.69
CA GLN A 786 -13.20 7.28 17.20
C GLN A 786 -12.97 8.80 17.29
N ALA A 787 -12.58 9.31 18.48
CA ALA A 787 -12.30 10.73 18.68
C ALA A 787 -11.15 11.22 17.79
N THR A 788 -10.05 10.45 17.69
CA THR A 788 -8.91 10.79 16.84
C THR A 788 -9.31 10.87 15.36
N ASN A 789 -10.16 9.95 14.89
CA ASN A 789 -10.65 9.97 13.50
C ASN A 789 -11.51 11.20 13.22
N ILE A 790 -12.41 11.58 14.14
CA ILE A 790 -13.22 12.81 14.03
C ILE A 790 -12.33 14.05 14.00
N LEU A 791 -11.32 14.13 14.87
CA LEU A 791 -10.38 15.25 14.90
C LEU A 791 -9.54 15.35 13.61
N ALA A 792 -9.18 14.22 13.00
CA ALA A 792 -8.52 14.21 11.70
C ALA A 792 -9.38 14.84 10.60
N ILE A 793 -10.70 14.58 10.59
CA ILE A 793 -11.65 15.20 9.66
C ILE A 793 -11.70 16.72 9.88
N ILE A 794 -11.79 17.16 11.14
CA ILE A 794 -11.83 18.59 11.49
C ILE A 794 -10.56 19.31 11.01
N ASP A 795 -9.39 18.74 11.24
CA ASP A 795 -8.12 19.33 10.78
C ASP A 795 -7.98 19.34 9.26
N PHE A 796 -8.39 18.25 8.59
CA PHE A 796 -8.30 18.15 7.14
C PHE A 796 -9.15 19.22 6.47
N THR A 797 -10.39 19.37 6.94
CA THR A 797 -11.38 20.32 6.40
C THR A 797 -11.12 21.78 6.77
N ALA A 798 -10.25 22.03 7.74
CA ALA A 798 -9.69 23.36 8.02
C ALA A 798 -8.45 23.68 7.16
N GLY A 799 -8.01 22.75 6.29
CA GLY A 799 -6.80 22.89 5.47
C GLY A 799 -5.50 22.57 6.22
N ARG A 800 -5.56 22.09 7.47
CA ARG A 800 -4.40 21.63 8.25
C ARG A 800 -4.02 20.20 7.89
N THR A 801 -3.75 19.97 6.60
CA THR A 801 -3.66 18.64 6.01
C THR A 801 -2.54 17.78 6.64
N SER A 802 -1.44 18.38 7.10
CA SER A 802 -0.33 17.68 7.77
C SER A 802 -0.70 17.23 9.19
N SER A 803 -1.42 18.07 9.96
CA SER A 803 -1.94 17.70 11.27
C SER A 803 -2.97 16.57 11.15
N ALA A 804 -3.87 16.67 10.17
CA ALA A 804 -4.83 15.62 9.86
C ALA A 804 -4.14 14.29 9.53
N TRP A 805 -3.06 14.33 8.73
CA TRP A 805 -2.27 13.15 8.35
C TRP A 805 -1.68 12.42 9.57
N LEU A 806 -1.15 13.16 10.54
CA LEU A 806 -0.65 12.57 11.78
C LEU A 806 -1.78 11.91 12.59
N LYS A 807 -2.93 12.59 12.70
CA LYS A 807 -4.09 12.08 13.45
C LYS A 807 -4.69 10.82 12.81
N ILE A 808 -4.87 10.77 11.49
CA ILE A 808 -5.33 9.55 10.81
C ILE A 808 -4.33 8.40 11.01
N GLY A 809 -3.01 8.67 10.88
CA GLY A 809 -1.98 7.67 11.15
C GLY A 809 -2.06 7.10 12.57
N MET A 810 -2.31 7.96 13.57
CA MET A 810 -2.51 7.53 14.94
C MET A 810 -3.80 6.72 15.13
N ALA A 811 -4.94 7.16 14.56
CA ALA A 811 -6.19 6.43 14.60
C ALA A 811 -6.05 5.01 14.02
N ILE A 812 -5.32 4.87 12.89
CA ILE A 812 -5.03 3.58 12.27
C ILE A 812 -4.18 2.69 13.19
N ARG A 813 -3.15 3.24 13.84
CA ARG A 813 -2.30 2.46 14.76
C ARG A 813 -3.07 2.01 16.01
N ILE A 814 -3.94 2.86 16.54
CA ILE A 814 -4.85 2.49 17.64
C ILE A 814 -5.81 1.39 17.17
N ALA A 815 -6.40 1.51 15.97
CA ALA A 815 -7.29 0.48 15.43
C ALA A 815 -6.59 -0.87 15.21
N GLN A 816 -5.32 -0.86 14.80
CA GLN A 816 -4.49 -2.06 14.65
C GLN A 816 -4.18 -2.71 16.00
N ASP A 817 -3.82 -1.92 17.01
CA ASP A 817 -3.58 -2.40 18.39
C ASP A 817 -4.84 -3.04 19.00
N LEU A 818 -6.00 -2.42 18.77
CA LEU A 818 -7.32 -2.94 19.14
C LEU A 818 -7.81 -4.10 18.26
N GLN A 819 -7.04 -4.50 17.23
CA GLN A 819 -7.37 -5.54 16.26
C GLN A 819 -8.71 -5.34 15.53
N LEU A 820 -9.12 -4.09 15.26
CA LEU A 820 -10.40 -3.79 14.62
C LEU A 820 -10.49 -4.27 13.15
N MET A 821 -9.36 -4.64 12.55
CA MET A 821 -9.28 -5.27 11.21
C MET A 821 -9.78 -6.72 11.19
N LYS A 822 -10.02 -7.32 12.36
CA LYS A 822 -10.54 -8.69 12.52
C LYS A 822 -11.95 -8.64 13.10
N GLU A 823 -12.68 -9.73 12.88
CA GLU A 823 -14.03 -9.86 13.41
C GLU A 823 -14.04 -9.75 14.96
N PRO A 824 -14.91 -8.91 15.55
CA PRO A 824 -15.00 -8.78 17.00
C PRO A 824 -15.41 -10.11 17.66
N SER A 825 -15.01 -10.27 18.93
CA SER A 825 -15.36 -11.46 19.72
C SER A 825 -16.87 -11.63 19.82
N GLU A 826 -17.35 -12.86 19.63
CA GLU A 826 -18.76 -13.23 19.80
C GLU A 826 -19.26 -13.03 21.25
N THR A 827 -18.35 -12.87 22.21
CA THR A 827 -18.68 -12.58 23.61
C THR A 827 -19.13 -11.15 23.88
N LEU A 828 -18.87 -10.22 22.94
CA LEU A 828 -19.28 -8.83 23.09
C LEU A 828 -20.76 -8.65 22.74
N PRO A 829 -21.47 -7.67 23.36
CA PRO A 829 -22.81 -7.31 22.95
C PRO A 829 -22.88 -6.97 21.45
N LEU A 830 -23.99 -7.31 20.78
CA LEU A 830 -24.15 -7.12 19.34
C LEU A 830 -23.91 -5.68 18.89
N VAL A 831 -24.42 -4.71 19.67
CA VAL A 831 -24.21 -3.27 19.43
C VAL A 831 -22.72 -2.93 19.47
N GLU A 832 -21.97 -3.43 20.46
CA GLU A 832 -20.53 -3.15 20.57
C GLU A 832 -19.73 -3.81 19.43
N GLN A 833 -20.12 -5.02 19.01
CA GLN A 833 -19.54 -5.66 17.83
C GLN A 833 -19.71 -4.77 16.60
N GLU A 834 -20.91 -4.22 16.40
CA GLU A 834 -21.21 -3.39 15.24
C GLU A 834 -20.53 -2.01 15.31
N GLU A 835 -20.47 -1.37 16.48
CA GLU A 835 -19.69 -0.14 16.68
C GLU A 835 -18.21 -0.33 16.32
N ARG A 836 -17.62 -1.50 16.65
CA ARG A 836 -16.24 -1.84 16.26
C ARG A 836 -16.08 -1.98 14.75
N ARG A 837 -17.01 -2.68 14.06
CA ARG A 837 -17.00 -2.80 12.60
C ARG A 837 -17.12 -1.43 11.94
N ARG A 838 -18.11 -0.64 12.32
CA ARG A 838 -18.39 0.70 11.77
C ARG A 838 -17.23 1.65 12.00
N SER A 839 -16.64 1.65 13.22
CA SER A 839 -15.48 2.48 13.52
C SER A 839 -14.26 2.13 12.66
N PHE A 840 -13.97 0.84 12.47
CA PHE A 840 -12.90 0.42 11.56
C PHE A 840 -13.14 0.91 10.13
N TRP A 841 -14.34 0.65 9.60
CA TRP A 841 -14.67 1.01 8.22
C TRP A 841 -14.72 2.53 8.00
N SER A 842 -15.03 3.32 9.03
CA SER A 842 -14.92 4.78 9.00
C SER A 842 -13.48 5.29 9.02
N ILE A 843 -12.58 4.62 9.74
CA ILE A 843 -11.14 4.91 9.68
C ILE A 843 -10.59 4.52 8.31
N TYR A 844 -11.01 3.38 7.77
CA TYR A 844 -10.67 2.94 6.41
C TYR A 844 -11.14 3.96 5.36
N LEU A 845 -12.39 4.44 5.43
CA LEU A 845 -12.89 5.47 4.54
C LEU A 845 -12.02 6.73 4.60
N LEU A 846 -11.72 7.23 5.82
CA LEU A 846 -10.92 8.44 5.96
C LEU A 846 -9.51 8.25 5.38
N ASP A 847 -8.86 7.10 5.61
CA ASP A 847 -7.57 6.74 4.99
C ASP A 847 -7.63 6.82 3.46
N LYS A 848 -8.75 6.40 2.83
CA LYS A 848 -8.90 6.47 1.37
C LYS A 848 -9.09 7.89 0.86
N LEU A 849 -9.90 8.67 1.55
CA LEU A 849 -10.27 10.02 1.09
C LEU A 849 -9.14 11.03 1.29
N VAL A 850 -8.45 11.03 2.44
CA VAL A 850 -7.36 12.00 2.70
C VAL A 850 -6.06 11.68 1.95
N SER A 851 -5.99 10.49 1.35
CA SER A 851 -4.88 10.00 0.52
C SER A 851 -5.11 10.23 -0.98
N LEU A 852 -6.15 10.98 -1.38
CA LEU A 852 -6.40 11.35 -2.77
C LEU A 852 -5.42 12.43 -3.26
N GLY A 853 -4.15 12.07 -3.41
CA GLY A 853 -3.10 12.99 -3.86
C GLY A 853 -1.78 12.27 -4.15
N LYS A 854 -0.78 12.97 -4.67
CA LYS A 854 0.46 12.33 -5.16
C LYS A 854 1.32 11.70 -4.08
N HIS A 855 1.38 12.33 -2.91
CA HIS A 855 2.42 12.06 -1.91
C HIS A 855 1.91 11.33 -0.66
N ARG A 856 0.64 10.93 -0.63
CA ARG A 856 -0.02 10.36 0.54
C ARG A 856 -0.51 8.95 0.27
N HIS A 857 0.29 7.97 0.65
CA HIS A 857 -0.03 6.57 0.43
C HIS A 857 -0.98 6.03 1.51
N PHE A 858 -1.93 5.19 1.09
CA PHE A 858 -2.82 4.48 1.99
C PHE A 858 -2.06 3.66 3.03
N ALA A 859 -2.46 3.77 4.30
CA ALA A 859 -1.88 2.98 5.38
C ALA A 859 -2.63 1.65 5.62
N ILE A 860 -3.92 1.56 5.26
CA ILE A 860 -4.68 0.31 5.33
C ILE A 860 -4.74 -0.31 3.93
N LEU A 861 -4.42 -1.60 3.76
CA LEU A 861 -4.61 -2.28 2.48
C LEU A 861 -5.87 -3.16 2.53
N ASP A 862 -6.60 -3.23 1.42
CA ASP A 862 -7.83 -4.04 1.31
C ASP A 862 -7.60 -5.52 1.67
N GLU A 863 -6.39 -6.02 1.40
CA GLU A 863 -5.96 -7.39 1.67
C GLU A 863 -5.85 -7.69 3.17
N ASP A 864 -5.57 -6.67 3.99
CA ASP A 864 -5.44 -6.77 5.45
C ASP A 864 -6.79 -6.67 6.17
N CYS A 865 -7.86 -6.31 5.44
CA CYS A 865 -9.21 -6.16 5.98
C CYS A 865 -9.92 -7.52 6.06
N HIS A 866 -9.99 -8.11 7.26
CA HIS A 866 -10.66 -9.40 7.50
C HIS A 866 -12.01 -9.29 8.23
N VAL A 867 -12.32 -8.11 8.74
CA VAL A 867 -13.60 -7.78 9.39
C VAL A 867 -14.74 -7.74 8.37
N ARG A 868 -15.94 -8.15 8.79
CA ARG A 868 -17.15 -8.10 7.94
C ARG A 868 -17.63 -6.66 7.74
N LEU A 869 -18.37 -6.44 6.66
CA LEU A 869 -18.96 -5.13 6.35
C LEU A 869 -20.12 -4.80 7.30
N PRO A 870 -20.38 -3.51 7.57
CA PRO A 870 -21.43 -3.08 8.51
C PRO A 870 -22.85 -3.46 8.08
N CYS A 871 -23.73 -3.77 9.04
CA CYS A 871 -25.14 -4.06 8.78
C CYS A 871 -25.93 -2.83 8.35
N ASP A 872 -27.14 -3.06 7.82
CA ASP A 872 -28.06 -1.98 7.49
C ASP A 872 -28.42 -1.14 8.73
N GLU A 873 -28.84 0.09 8.48
CA GLU A 873 -29.09 1.07 9.52
C GLU A 873 -30.26 0.70 10.44
N LEU A 874 -31.27 0.01 9.91
CA LEU A 874 -32.45 -0.40 10.67
C LEU A 874 -32.10 -1.54 11.64
N THR A 875 -31.29 -2.50 11.19
CA THR A 875 -30.70 -3.55 12.05
C THR A 875 -29.80 -2.95 13.13
N PHE A 876 -28.98 -1.95 12.79
CA PHE A 876 -28.09 -1.31 13.76
C PHE A 876 -28.87 -0.60 14.88
N ARG A 877 -29.87 0.21 14.53
CA ARG A 877 -30.71 0.95 15.49
C ARG A 877 -31.54 0.05 16.41
N SER A 878 -31.97 -1.10 15.90
CA SER A 878 -32.71 -2.08 16.70
C SER A 878 -31.81 -2.94 17.61
N GLY A 879 -30.48 -2.79 17.50
CA GLY A 879 -29.51 -3.64 18.19
C GLY A 879 -29.56 -5.11 17.72
N GLY A 880 -30.08 -5.33 16.51
CA GLY A 880 -30.22 -6.65 15.90
C GLY A 880 -28.89 -7.23 15.41
N TRP A 881 -28.91 -8.51 15.05
CA TRP A 881 -27.77 -9.16 14.41
C TRP A 881 -27.93 -9.12 12.89
N GLY A 882 -26.99 -8.48 12.19
CA GLY A 882 -26.90 -8.51 10.73
C GLY A 882 -25.73 -9.37 10.26
N GLN A 883 -25.97 -10.27 9.31
CA GLN A 883 -24.91 -11.09 8.71
C GLN A 883 -24.44 -10.49 7.40
N ASN A 884 -23.21 -10.00 7.35
CA ASN A 884 -22.60 -9.47 6.13
C ASN A 884 -21.32 -10.20 5.72
N VAL A 885 -20.97 -10.00 4.46
CA VAL A 885 -19.75 -10.50 3.85
C VAL A 885 -18.54 -9.61 4.17
N THR A 886 -17.34 -10.12 3.92
CA THR A 886 -16.10 -9.34 3.95
C THR A 886 -15.89 -8.60 2.63
N LEU A 887 -15.13 -7.50 2.61
CA LEU A 887 -14.78 -6.77 1.38
C LEU A 887 -14.24 -7.68 0.26
N ARG A 888 -13.36 -8.64 0.60
CA ARG A 888 -12.83 -9.62 -0.38
C ARG A 888 -13.90 -10.43 -1.10
N ARG A 889 -14.99 -10.77 -0.40
CA ARG A 889 -16.13 -11.50 -0.99
C ARG A 889 -17.01 -10.57 -1.81
N LEU A 890 -17.17 -9.33 -1.37
CA LEU A 890 -17.95 -8.34 -2.11
C LEU A 890 -17.30 -7.97 -3.46
N LEU A 891 -15.96 -8.03 -3.55
CA LEU A 891 -15.21 -7.84 -4.80
C LEU A 891 -15.34 -9.02 -5.79
N ASP A 892 -15.95 -10.13 -5.40
CA ASP A 892 -16.17 -11.30 -6.27
C ASP A 892 -17.55 -11.22 -6.95
N TRP A 893 -17.53 -11.23 -8.29
CA TRP A 893 -18.73 -11.19 -9.13
C TRP A 893 -19.71 -12.33 -8.88
N SER A 894 -19.22 -13.47 -8.38
CA SER A 894 -20.03 -14.66 -8.12
C SER A 894 -20.80 -14.60 -6.80
N THR A 895 -20.52 -13.62 -5.95
CA THR A 895 -21.18 -13.51 -4.65
C THR A 895 -22.59 -12.93 -4.83
N ASP A 896 -23.61 -13.80 -4.73
CA ASP A 896 -25.00 -13.38 -4.59
C ASP A 896 -25.20 -12.83 -3.17
N VAL A 897 -24.97 -11.52 -3.04
CA VAL A 897 -25.37 -10.75 -1.87
C VAL A 897 -26.65 -10.04 -2.28
N GLY A 898 -27.73 -10.19 -1.51
CA GLY A 898 -29.03 -9.57 -1.77
C GLY A 898 -28.95 -8.03 -1.82
N VAL A 899 -30.09 -7.34 -1.69
CA VAL A 899 -30.11 -5.86 -1.68
C VAL A 899 -29.23 -5.35 -0.52
N GLU A 900 -28.00 -4.95 -0.84
CA GLU A 900 -27.02 -4.53 0.17
C GLU A 900 -27.40 -3.16 0.72
N SER A 901 -27.25 -3.00 2.03
CA SER A 901 -27.27 -1.69 2.67
C SER A 901 -26.23 -0.75 2.06
N GLY A 902 -26.51 0.56 2.05
CA GLY A 902 -25.64 1.55 1.41
C GLY A 902 -24.18 1.57 1.90
N PHE A 903 -23.92 1.18 3.16
CA PHE A 903 -22.57 1.26 3.74
C PHE A 903 -21.57 0.24 3.14
N PRO A 904 -21.85 -1.07 3.06
CA PRO A 904 -21.07 -2.02 2.26
C PRO A 904 -20.72 -1.53 0.85
N VAL A 905 -21.69 -0.95 0.13
CA VAL A 905 -21.49 -0.46 -1.23
C VAL A 905 -20.59 0.78 -1.25
N ALA A 906 -20.69 1.67 -0.25
CA ALA A 906 -19.77 2.79 -0.07
C ALA A 906 -18.32 2.31 0.15
N ILE A 907 -18.12 1.24 0.92
CA ILE A 907 -16.79 0.63 1.11
C ILE A 907 -16.26 0.02 -0.19
N LEU A 908 -17.11 -0.69 -0.94
CA LEU A 908 -16.76 -1.24 -2.25
C LEU A 908 -16.33 -0.13 -3.22
N ALA A 909 -17.15 0.92 -3.38
CA ALA A 909 -16.84 2.06 -4.22
C ALA A 909 -15.53 2.75 -3.80
N SER A 910 -15.29 2.89 -2.49
CA SER A 910 -14.06 3.49 -1.95
C SER A 910 -12.82 2.59 -2.14
N SER A 911 -12.97 1.26 -2.15
CA SER A 911 -11.90 0.33 -2.55
C SER A 911 -11.52 0.51 -4.03
N VAL A 912 -12.50 0.68 -4.91
CA VAL A 912 -12.26 0.97 -6.33
C VAL A 912 -11.57 2.33 -6.50
N LEU A 913 -12.04 3.35 -5.77
CA LEU A 913 -11.41 4.67 -5.73
C LEU A 913 -9.93 4.58 -5.33
N ALA A 914 -9.61 3.80 -4.29
CA ALA A 914 -8.23 3.60 -3.85
C ALA A 914 -7.34 2.99 -4.95
N ARG A 915 -7.88 2.11 -5.81
CA ARG A 915 -7.16 1.56 -6.97
C ARG A 915 -6.97 2.62 -8.06
N CYS A 916 -7.99 3.43 -8.35
CA CYS A 916 -7.85 4.58 -9.26
C CYS A 916 -6.70 5.50 -8.82
N THR A 917 -6.72 5.93 -7.55
CA THR A 917 -5.71 6.82 -6.97
C THR A 917 -4.32 6.22 -6.98
N ARG A 918 -4.17 4.95 -6.60
CA ARG A 918 -2.88 4.26 -6.61
C ARG A 918 -2.27 4.21 -8.01
N ARG A 919 -3.11 4.03 -9.04
CA ARG A 919 -2.68 3.99 -10.44
C ARG A 919 -2.36 5.38 -11.00
N LEU A 920 -3.19 6.37 -10.69
CA LEU A 920 -3.20 7.67 -11.36
C LEU A 920 -2.35 8.72 -10.63
N LEU A 921 -2.42 8.74 -9.31
CA LEU A 921 -1.88 9.81 -8.48
C LEU A 921 -0.59 9.40 -7.77
N HIS A 922 -0.48 8.16 -7.28
CA HIS A 922 0.75 7.69 -6.65
C HIS A 922 1.81 7.36 -7.70
N ASP A 923 3.02 7.93 -7.56
CA ASP A 923 4.13 7.79 -8.51
C ASP A 923 4.81 6.41 -8.42
N ARG A 924 4.05 5.35 -8.69
CA ARG A 924 4.58 4.01 -8.91
C ARG A 924 4.99 3.89 -10.37
N ASN A 925 6.10 3.19 -10.64
CA ASN A 925 6.47 2.74 -11.98
C ASN A 925 5.23 2.11 -12.64
N THR A 926 4.56 2.89 -13.47
CA THR A 926 3.31 2.51 -14.13
C THR A 926 3.62 1.31 -15.01
N ASP A 927 2.73 0.30 -14.98
CA ASP A 927 2.80 -0.85 -15.87
C ASP A 927 3.16 -0.39 -17.29
N GLU A 928 4.08 -1.10 -17.95
CA GLU A 928 4.40 -0.88 -19.38
C GLU A 928 3.16 -1.12 -20.29
N THR A 929 2.05 -1.59 -19.73
CA THR A 929 0.80 -1.90 -20.43
C THR A 929 -0.08 -0.66 -20.65
N PRO A 930 -0.45 -0.33 -21.89
CA PRO A 930 -1.32 0.80 -22.20
C PRO A 930 -2.72 0.68 -21.56
N PRO A 931 -3.39 1.80 -21.21
CA PRO A 931 -4.73 1.79 -20.60
C PRO A 931 -5.82 1.05 -21.40
N TRP A 932 -5.69 1.01 -22.74
CA TRP A 932 -6.63 0.31 -23.63
C TRP A 932 -6.31 -1.18 -23.80
N ASP A 933 -5.26 -1.70 -23.16
CA ASP A 933 -5.01 -3.13 -23.10
C ASP A 933 -5.95 -3.80 -22.10
N SER A 934 -6.59 -4.89 -22.50
CA SER A 934 -7.47 -5.73 -21.67
C SER A 934 -6.83 -6.24 -20.36
N LYS A 935 -5.50 -6.30 -20.27
CA LYS A 935 -4.76 -6.76 -19.08
C LYS A 935 -4.34 -5.62 -18.16
N SER A 936 -4.51 -4.38 -18.61
CA SER A 936 -4.07 -3.23 -17.83
C SER A 936 -4.87 -3.14 -16.54
N GLU A 937 -4.26 -2.57 -15.49
CA GLU A 937 -4.99 -2.25 -14.27
C GLU A 937 -6.17 -1.29 -14.56
N PHE A 938 -6.09 -0.48 -15.62
CA PHE A 938 -7.21 0.33 -16.12
C PHE A 938 -8.42 -0.54 -16.52
N ALA A 939 -8.20 -1.61 -17.29
CA ALA A 939 -9.23 -2.58 -17.64
C ALA A 939 -9.78 -3.32 -16.40
N SER A 940 -8.93 -3.62 -15.42
CA SER A 940 -9.36 -4.21 -14.15
C SER A 940 -10.23 -3.25 -13.32
N ILE A 941 -9.87 -1.96 -13.25
CA ILE A 941 -10.63 -0.93 -12.52
C ILE A 941 -11.99 -0.72 -13.19
N THR A 942 -12.03 -0.59 -14.53
CA THR A 942 -13.30 -0.45 -15.26
C THR A 942 -14.22 -1.66 -15.08
N SER A 943 -13.67 -2.87 -15.03
CA SER A 943 -14.45 -4.06 -14.66
C SER A 943 -15.04 -3.95 -13.25
N LEU A 944 -14.26 -3.52 -12.25
CA LEU A 944 -14.79 -3.32 -10.89
C LEU A 944 -15.84 -2.21 -10.80
N LEU A 945 -15.75 -1.18 -11.65
CA LEU A 945 -16.79 -0.16 -11.73
C LEU A 945 -18.11 -0.72 -12.25
N LEU A 946 -18.10 -1.66 -13.20
CA LEU A 946 -19.32 -2.37 -13.62
C LEU A 946 -19.93 -3.19 -12.48
N LEU A 947 -19.10 -3.77 -11.61
CA LEU A 947 -19.59 -4.44 -10.40
C LEU A 947 -20.27 -3.44 -9.47
N VAL A 948 -19.67 -2.27 -9.20
CA VAL A 948 -20.28 -1.21 -8.37
C VAL A 948 -21.59 -0.71 -8.98
N GLU A 949 -21.61 -0.47 -10.28
CA GLU A 949 -22.80 -0.06 -11.05
C GLU A 949 -23.94 -1.05 -10.89
N SER A 950 -23.65 -2.36 -11.03
CA SER A 950 -24.65 -3.42 -10.87
C SER A 950 -25.29 -3.44 -9.48
N ARG A 951 -24.54 -3.06 -8.44
CA ARG A 951 -25.00 -2.99 -7.05
C ARG A 951 -25.80 -1.72 -6.77
N LEU A 952 -25.41 -0.60 -7.37
CA LEU A 952 -26.06 0.70 -7.18
C LEU A 952 -27.29 0.91 -8.06
N GLN A 953 -27.42 0.14 -9.16
CA GLN A 953 -28.47 0.24 -10.17
C GLN A 953 -28.69 1.68 -10.64
N VAL A 954 -27.59 2.40 -10.90
CA VAL A 954 -27.57 3.86 -11.15
C VAL A 954 -28.49 4.24 -12.31
N ASP A 955 -28.45 3.49 -13.41
CA ASP A 955 -29.25 3.75 -14.62
C ASP A 955 -30.75 3.46 -14.45
N GLN A 956 -31.11 2.56 -13.54
CA GLN A 956 -32.50 2.11 -13.38
C GLN A 956 -33.27 2.99 -12.39
N HIS A 957 -32.57 3.63 -11.45
CA HIS A 957 -33.18 4.37 -10.35
C HIS A 957 -32.55 5.76 -10.19
N PRO A 958 -33.15 6.80 -10.80
CA PRO A 958 -32.79 8.19 -10.56
C PRO A 958 -32.76 8.50 -9.06
N ILE A 959 -31.89 9.41 -8.63
CA ILE A 959 -31.69 9.66 -7.19
C ILE A 959 -33.00 10.03 -6.48
N ARG A 960 -33.89 10.78 -7.15
CA ARG A 960 -35.21 11.13 -6.61
C ARG A 960 -36.03 9.89 -6.20
N ASN A 961 -36.08 8.87 -7.06
CA ASN A 961 -36.80 7.63 -6.79
C ASN A 961 -36.15 6.83 -5.67
N VAL A 962 -34.81 6.86 -5.59
CA VAL A 962 -34.09 6.21 -4.48
C VAL A 962 -34.43 6.90 -3.17
N VAL A 963 -34.43 8.23 -3.12
CA VAL A 963 -34.77 9.00 -1.91
C VAL A 963 -36.16 8.63 -1.38
N ASP A 964 -37.13 8.41 -2.27
CA ASP A 964 -38.48 8.02 -1.88
C ASP A 964 -38.54 6.66 -1.16
N THR A 965 -37.61 5.74 -1.44
CA THR A 965 -37.52 4.45 -0.73
C THR A 965 -36.98 4.57 0.70
N TYR A 966 -36.38 5.72 1.04
CA TYR A 966 -35.82 6.02 2.38
C TYR A 966 -36.67 7.05 3.14
N ARG A 967 -37.91 7.30 2.71
CA ARG A 967 -38.87 8.10 3.50
C ARG A 967 -39.49 7.23 4.59
N LEU A 968 -39.53 7.77 5.80
CA LEU A 968 -40.24 7.19 6.93
C LEU A 968 -41.76 7.33 6.75
N ASP A 969 -42.55 6.65 7.59
CA ASP A 969 -44.02 6.64 7.53
C ASP A 969 -44.65 8.05 7.65
N ASP A 970 -43.93 9.01 8.25
CA ASP A 970 -44.33 10.42 8.39
C ASP A 970 -43.91 11.30 7.19
N GLY A 971 -43.26 10.71 6.18
CA GLY A 971 -42.78 11.36 4.97
C GLY A 971 -41.40 12.02 5.09
N VAL A 972 -40.78 12.01 6.27
CA VAL A 972 -39.44 12.56 6.52
C VAL A 972 -38.37 11.62 5.93
N ILE A 973 -37.31 12.19 5.35
CA ILE A 973 -36.20 11.41 4.78
C ILE A 973 -35.34 10.85 5.91
N ASP A 974 -35.06 9.55 5.89
CA ASP A 974 -34.11 8.91 6.80
C ASP A 974 -32.67 9.21 6.35
N HIS A 975 -32.18 10.41 6.72
CA HIS A 975 -30.84 10.88 6.35
C HIS A 975 -29.71 9.92 6.73
N PRO A 976 -29.66 9.33 7.94
CA PRO A 976 -28.58 8.39 8.27
C PRO A 976 -28.62 7.09 7.45
N ALA A 977 -29.78 6.65 6.97
CA ALA A 977 -29.88 5.46 6.13
C ALA A 977 -29.44 5.73 4.68
N ILE A 978 -29.83 6.88 4.10
CA ILE A 978 -29.54 7.21 2.70
C ILE A 978 -28.13 7.77 2.47
N GLY A 979 -27.47 8.32 3.50
CA GLY A 979 -26.17 8.98 3.39
C GLY A 979 -25.10 8.17 2.65
N HIS A 980 -24.92 6.90 3.05
CA HIS A 980 -23.96 6.01 2.41
C HIS A 980 -24.32 5.68 0.94
N VAL A 981 -25.60 5.69 0.58
CA VAL A 981 -26.05 5.43 -0.80
C VAL A 981 -25.68 6.60 -1.71
N ILE A 982 -25.97 7.83 -1.28
CA ILE A 982 -25.57 9.05 -2.01
C ILE A 982 -24.05 9.06 -2.15
N PHE A 983 -23.33 8.85 -1.04
CA PHE A 983 -21.87 8.81 -1.04
C PHE A 983 -21.31 7.73 -1.97
N ALA A 984 -21.86 6.52 -1.98
CA ALA A 984 -21.42 5.44 -2.87
C ALA A 984 -21.60 5.80 -4.36
N ARG A 985 -22.74 6.42 -4.71
CA ARG A 985 -23.00 6.93 -6.07
C ARG A 985 -22.05 8.06 -6.44
N THR A 986 -21.79 8.99 -5.52
CA THR A 986 -20.78 10.05 -5.72
C THR A 986 -19.41 9.44 -6.01
N VAL A 987 -18.93 8.52 -5.16
CA VAL A 987 -17.62 7.87 -5.34
C VAL A 987 -17.54 7.10 -6.66
N PHE A 988 -18.62 6.44 -7.07
CA PHE A 988 -18.70 5.77 -8.36
C PHE A 988 -18.43 6.72 -9.53
N HIS A 989 -19.10 7.87 -9.59
CA HIS A 989 -18.82 8.86 -10.64
C HIS A 989 -17.44 9.50 -10.50
N VAL A 990 -16.97 9.79 -9.27
CA VAL A 990 -15.61 10.30 -9.03
C VAL A 990 -14.55 9.35 -9.57
N CYS A 991 -14.74 8.03 -9.45
CA CYS A 991 -13.82 7.05 -10.04
C CYS A 991 -13.72 7.21 -11.55
N TYR A 992 -14.85 7.36 -12.26
CA TYR A 992 -14.85 7.63 -13.70
C TYR A 992 -14.24 8.99 -14.04
N CYS A 993 -14.59 10.04 -13.29
CA CYS A 993 -14.02 11.37 -13.47
C CYS A 993 -12.49 11.35 -13.34
N LEU A 994 -11.93 10.67 -12.34
CA LEU A 994 -10.48 10.51 -12.20
C LEU A 994 -9.87 9.67 -13.31
N LEU A 995 -10.46 8.51 -13.60
CA LEU A 995 -9.93 7.55 -14.56
C LEU A 995 -9.88 8.11 -15.99
N TYR A 996 -10.84 8.97 -16.33
CA TYR A 996 -10.97 9.58 -17.64
C TYR A 996 -10.69 11.09 -17.65
N HIS A 997 -10.19 11.67 -16.55
CA HIS A 997 -9.90 13.10 -16.49
C HIS A 997 -8.97 13.50 -17.66
N PRO A 998 -9.30 14.50 -18.50
CA PRO A 998 -8.53 14.83 -19.70
C PRO A 998 -7.04 15.00 -19.43
N PHE A 999 -6.68 15.73 -18.37
CA PHE A 999 -5.31 15.88 -17.92
C PHE A 999 -4.63 14.56 -17.49
N LEU A 1000 -5.28 13.74 -16.65
CA LEU A 1000 -4.67 12.49 -16.17
C LEU A 1000 -4.51 11.46 -17.30
N VAL A 1001 -5.45 11.43 -18.25
CA VAL A 1001 -5.32 10.61 -19.46
C VAL A 1001 -4.13 11.06 -20.30
N ARG A 1002 -3.89 12.38 -20.43
CA ARG A 1002 -2.70 12.90 -21.11
C ARG A 1002 -1.40 12.53 -20.40
N GLU A 1003 -1.37 12.60 -19.08
CA GLU A 1003 -0.23 12.15 -18.27
C GLU A 1003 0.06 10.66 -18.47
N GLN A 1004 -0.97 9.81 -18.48
CA GLN A 1004 -0.82 8.38 -18.73
C GLN A 1004 -0.30 8.10 -20.14
N VAL A 1005 -0.91 8.72 -21.14
CA VAL A 1005 -0.54 8.55 -22.55
C VAL A 1005 0.91 8.98 -22.79
N ARG A 1006 1.37 10.08 -22.17
CA ARG A 1006 2.77 10.55 -22.29
C ARG A 1006 3.78 9.49 -21.84
N ARG A 1007 3.43 8.65 -20.86
CA ARG A 1007 4.31 7.62 -20.29
C ARG A 1007 4.42 6.36 -21.16
N VAL A 1008 3.47 6.14 -22.07
CA VAL A 1008 3.40 4.91 -22.88
C VAL A 1008 4.09 5.11 -24.23
N LYS A 1009 5.05 4.24 -24.58
CA LYS A 1009 5.85 4.33 -25.81
C LYS A 1009 5.18 3.76 -27.07
N CYS A 1010 3.84 3.71 -27.13
CA CYS A 1010 3.11 3.11 -28.25
C CYS A 1010 2.03 4.03 -28.80
N GLN A 1011 1.57 3.75 -30.03
CA GLN A 1011 0.56 4.57 -30.70
C GLN A 1011 -0.78 4.51 -29.97
N VAL A 1012 -1.34 5.68 -29.66
CA VAL A 1012 -2.61 5.80 -28.94
C VAL A 1012 -3.77 5.69 -29.92
N PRO A 1013 -4.72 4.76 -29.70
CA PRO A 1013 -5.92 4.67 -30.52
C PRO A 1013 -6.80 5.91 -30.36
N SER A 1014 -7.20 6.55 -31.46
CA SER A 1014 -8.14 7.68 -31.43
C SER A 1014 -9.52 7.29 -30.89
N SER A 1015 -9.89 6.01 -30.98
CA SER A 1015 -11.10 5.46 -30.34
C SER A 1015 -11.03 5.54 -28.82
N PHE A 1016 -9.85 5.31 -28.22
CA PHE A 1016 -9.65 5.44 -26.78
C PHE A 1016 -9.77 6.90 -26.33
N MET A 1017 -9.14 7.84 -27.06
CA MET A 1017 -9.23 9.27 -26.72
C MET A 1017 -10.67 9.81 -26.82
N ARG A 1018 -11.43 9.39 -27.84
CA ARG A 1018 -12.86 9.74 -27.95
C ARG A 1018 -13.69 9.15 -26.82
N LEU A 1019 -13.48 7.87 -26.50
CA LEU A 1019 -14.16 7.21 -25.38
C LEU A 1019 -13.84 7.91 -24.05
N ALA A 1020 -12.59 8.28 -23.82
CA ALA A 1020 -12.17 8.97 -22.61
C ALA A 1020 -12.82 10.35 -22.49
N SER A 1021 -12.81 11.12 -23.57
CA SER A 1021 -13.49 12.41 -23.63
C SER A 1021 -14.99 12.26 -23.32
N GLN A 1022 -15.68 11.33 -23.99
CA GLN A 1022 -17.10 11.05 -23.77
C GLN A 1022 -17.40 10.64 -22.32
N LYS A 1023 -16.66 9.65 -21.78
CA LYS A 1023 -16.89 9.13 -20.42
C LYS A 1023 -16.59 10.19 -19.35
N SER A 1024 -15.55 11.00 -19.55
CA SER A 1024 -15.24 12.10 -18.62
C SER A 1024 -16.40 13.09 -18.51
N TYR A 1025 -16.99 13.48 -19.64
CA TYR A 1025 -18.12 14.40 -19.70
C TYR A 1025 -19.40 13.80 -19.09
N GLU A 1026 -19.78 12.59 -19.51
CA GLU A 1026 -20.99 11.90 -19.03
C GLU A 1026 -20.99 11.81 -17.50
N HIS A 1027 -19.92 11.24 -16.92
CA HIS A 1027 -19.88 11.04 -15.48
C HIS A 1027 -19.67 12.33 -14.69
N ALA A 1028 -19.02 13.36 -15.24
CA ALA A 1028 -18.92 14.67 -14.59
C ALA A 1028 -20.29 15.36 -14.51
N ARG A 1029 -21.05 15.36 -15.61
CA ARG A 1029 -22.41 15.88 -15.65
C ARG A 1029 -23.32 15.11 -14.68
N ASP A 1030 -23.29 13.78 -14.73
CA ASP A 1030 -24.16 12.95 -13.91
C ASP A 1030 -23.81 13.05 -12.41
N LEU A 1031 -22.54 13.29 -12.06
CA LEU A 1031 -22.11 13.58 -10.69
C LEU A 1031 -22.70 14.89 -10.17
N VAL A 1032 -22.67 15.96 -10.98
CA VAL A 1032 -23.27 17.24 -10.58
C VAL A 1032 -24.78 17.11 -10.45
N ASN A 1033 -25.43 16.48 -11.43
CA ASN A 1033 -26.87 16.22 -11.40
C ASN A 1033 -27.27 15.40 -10.17
N LEU A 1034 -26.50 14.36 -9.82
CA LEU A 1034 -26.73 13.55 -8.62
C LEU A 1034 -26.75 14.41 -7.36
N LEU A 1035 -25.76 15.28 -7.18
CA LEU A 1035 -25.65 16.14 -6.00
C LEU A 1035 -26.77 17.19 -6.00
N HIS A 1036 -26.97 17.89 -7.11
CA HIS A 1036 -28.02 18.90 -7.25
C HIS A 1036 -29.42 18.31 -7.00
N ASP A 1037 -29.75 17.17 -7.61
CA ASP A 1037 -31.05 16.52 -7.42
C ASP A 1037 -31.25 15.97 -6.00
N ALA A 1038 -30.19 15.43 -5.37
CA ALA A 1038 -30.27 14.97 -3.99
C ALA A 1038 -30.60 16.14 -3.05
N GLU A 1039 -29.94 17.29 -3.22
CA GLU A 1039 -30.20 18.50 -2.45
C GLU A 1039 -31.59 19.07 -2.74
N ALA A 1040 -32.01 19.10 -4.01
CA ALA A 1040 -33.33 19.60 -4.43
C ALA A 1040 -34.52 18.78 -3.86
N VAL A 1041 -34.32 17.49 -3.58
CA VAL A 1041 -35.34 16.64 -2.92
C VAL A 1041 -35.26 16.74 -1.38
N GLY A 1042 -34.26 17.44 -0.85
CA GLY A 1042 -34.11 17.75 0.58
C GLY A 1042 -33.07 16.90 1.31
N CYS A 1043 -32.18 16.18 0.62
CA CYS A 1043 -31.09 15.44 1.27
C CYS A 1043 -30.01 16.37 1.82
N HIS A 1044 -29.47 16.04 2.98
CA HIS A 1044 -28.33 16.76 3.56
C HIS A 1044 -27.01 16.35 2.92
N LEU A 1045 -26.40 17.24 2.14
CA LEU A 1045 -25.05 17.05 1.56
C LEU A 1045 -23.95 17.57 2.49
N GLY A 1046 -23.95 17.10 3.75
CA GLY A 1046 -23.06 17.61 4.79
C GLY A 1046 -21.60 17.16 4.68
N ALA A 1047 -21.30 16.08 3.95
CA ALA A 1047 -19.96 15.50 3.90
C ALA A 1047 -18.99 16.39 3.11
N SER A 1048 -17.82 16.70 3.70
CA SER A 1048 -16.79 17.54 3.10
C SER A 1048 -16.27 17.04 1.75
N PHE A 1049 -16.33 15.72 1.52
CA PHE A 1049 -15.87 15.09 0.28
C PHE A 1049 -16.67 15.50 -0.96
N TYR A 1050 -17.91 15.97 -0.80
CA TYR A 1050 -18.70 16.46 -1.93
C TYR A 1050 -18.09 17.72 -2.56
N ALA A 1051 -17.31 18.52 -1.82
CA ALA A 1051 -16.60 19.68 -2.36
C ALA A 1051 -15.50 19.25 -3.34
N TYR A 1052 -14.72 18.23 -3.00
CA TYR A 1052 -13.76 17.62 -3.92
C TYR A 1052 -14.45 17.08 -5.18
N SER A 1053 -15.55 16.37 -4.98
CA SER A 1053 -16.31 15.72 -6.05
C SER A 1053 -16.87 16.74 -7.04
N ALA A 1054 -17.48 17.82 -6.54
CA ALA A 1054 -17.98 18.92 -7.34
C ALA A 1054 -16.84 19.64 -8.09
N CYS A 1055 -15.74 19.97 -7.41
CA CYS A 1055 -14.60 20.63 -8.06
C CYS A 1055 -14.00 19.80 -9.20
N LEU A 1056 -13.81 18.50 -8.98
CA LEU A 1056 -13.31 17.58 -10.00
C LEU A 1056 -14.25 17.55 -11.21
N ALA A 1057 -15.56 17.40 -11.00
CA ALA A 1057 -16.54 17.41 -12.08
C ALA A 1057 -16.59 18.76 -12.82
N GLY A 1058 -16.67 19.88 -12.09
CA GLY A 1058 -16.69 21.22 -12.65
C GLY A 1058 -15.44 21.55 -13.46
N SER A 1059 -14.28 21.02 -13.07
CA SER A 1059 -13.03 21.18 -13.84
C SER A 1059 -13.11 20.48 -15.20
N ILE A 1060 -13.67 19.26 -15.25
CA ILE A 1060 -13.89 18.52 -16.50
C ILE A 1060 -14.91 19.27 -17.37
N LEU A 1061 -16.04 19.67 -16.81
CA LEU A 1061 -17.08 20.39 -17.54
C LEU A 1061 -16.56 21.71 -18.14
N SER A 1062 -15.75 22.46 -17.39
CA SER A 1062 -15.09 23.69 -17.87
C SER A 1062 -14.16 23.44 -19.05
N LEU A 1063 -13.42 22.32 -19.07
CA LEU A 1063 -12.58 21.95 -20.21
C LEU A 1063 -13.41 21.66 -21.47
N HIS A 1064 -14.55 20.97 -21.30
CA HIS A 1064 -15.44 20.62 -22.42
C HIS A 1064 -16.21 21.81 -23.01
N MET A 1065 -16.27 22.96 -22.32
CA MET A 1065 -16.91 24.18 -22.85
C MET A 1065 -16.18 24.81 -24.04
N HIS A 1066 -14.91 24.45 -24.27
CA HIS A 1066 -14.05 25.15 -25.24
C HIS A 1066 -13.61 24.31 -26.45
N THR A 1067 -14.13 23.09 -26.63
CA THR A 1067 -13.76 22.21 -27.77
C THR A 1067 -14.26 22.73 -29.13
N GLU A 1068 -13.43 22.57 -30.19
CA GLU A 1068 -13.64 23.09 -31.56
C GLU A 1068 -15.03 22.85 -32.21
N LYS A 1069 -15.42 23.85 -33.00
CA LYS A 1069 -16.72 24.19 -33.60
C LYS A 1069 -16.98 23.52 -34.96
N ASP A 1070 -17.12 22.19 -35.02
CA ASP A 1070 -17.13 21.48 -36.32
C ASP A 1070 -18.41 20.66 -36.66
N THR A 1071 -19.57 20.94 -36.04
CA THR A 1071 -20.86 20.31 -36.44
C THR A 1071 -22.07 21.24 -36.29
N GLU A 1072 -23.08 21.03 -37.15
CA GLU A 1072 -24.38 21.73 -37.29
C GLU A 1072 -24.82 22.68 -36.14
N LYS A 1073 -25.01 23.96 -36.48
CA LYS A 1073 -25.26 25.11 -35.57
C LYS A 1073 -26.35 24.93 -34.49
N ASP A 1074 -27.37 24.11 -34.74
CA ASP A 1074 -28.52 23.97 -33.83
C ASP A 1074 -28.24 23.01 -32.65
N THR A 1075 -27.44 21.96 -32.84
CA THR A 1075 -27.10 21.00 -31.76
C THR A 1075 -25.95 21.50 -30.88
N GLU A 1076 -25.09 22.36 -31.42
CA GLU A 1076 -23.97 22.99 -30.71
C GLU A 1076 -24.45 23.96 -29.62
N SER A 1077 -25.48 24.76 -29.93
CA SER A 1077 -26.07 25.74 -29.01
C SER A 1077 -26.69 25.08 -27.78
N GLN A 1078 -27.37 23.94 -27.96
CA GLN A 1078 -27.99 23.20 -26.87
C GLN A 1078 -26.95 22.55 -25.95
N ARG A 1079 -25.92 21.91 -26.52
CA ARG A 1079 -24.84 21.27 -25.75
C ARG A 1079 -24.04 22.27 -24.92
N TYR A 1080 -23.77 23.45 -25.47
CA TYR A 1080 -23.09 24.53 -24.74
C TYR A 1080 -23.92 25.01 -23.54
N LEU A 1081 -25.24 25.20 -23.71
CA LEU A 1081 -26.14 25.59 -22.63
C LEU A 1081 -26.21 24.52 -21.52
N GLU A 1082 -26.24 23.24 -21.89
CA GLU A 1082 -26.20 22.12 -20.93
C GLU A 1082 -24.89 22.09 -20.13
N LEU A 1083 -23.75 22.28 -20.80
CA LEU A 1083 -22.43 22.39 -20.16
C LEU A 1083 -22.33 23.58 -19.21
N LEU A 1084 -22.82 24.74 -19.65
CA LEU A 1084 -22.84 25.96 -18.85
C LEU A 1084 -23.70 25.77 -17.59
N SER A 1085 -24.89 25.20 -17.73
CA SER A 1085 -25.78 24.88 -16.61
C SER A 1085 -25.09 23.94 -15.62
N ALA A 1086 -24.57 22.80 -16.09
CA ALA A 1086 -23.91 21.83 -15.21
C ALA A 1086 -22.65 22.41 -14.52
N THR A 1087 -21.91 23.28 -15.19
CA THR A 1087 -20.75 23.96 -14.59
C THR A 1087 -21.20 24.93 -13.50
N GLN A 1088 -22.27 25.68 -13.75
CA GLN A 1088 -22.85 26.61 -12.79
C GLN A 1088 -23.41 25.88 -11.57
N ASP A 1089 -24.08 24.74 -11.76
CA ASP A 1089 -24.59 23.89 -10.68
C ASP A 1089 -23.44 23.38 -9.81
N SER A 1090 -22.32 22.96 -10.42
CA SER A 1090 -21.11 22.57 -9.69
C SER A 1090 -20.53 23.71 -8.83
N ILE A 1091 -20.54 24.94 -9.33
CA ILE A 1091 -20.09 26.13 -8.61
C ILE A 1091 -21.05 26.43 -7.45
N SER A 1092 -22.37 26.36 -7.70
CA SER A 1092 -23.40 26.63 -6.70
C SER A 1092 -23.36 25.63 -5.53
N ILE A 1093 -23.13 24.34 -5.81
CA ILE A 1093 -22.93 23.32 -4.77
C ILE A 1093 -21.74 23.70 -3.86
N LEU A 1094 -20.61 24.11 -4.46
CA LEU A 1094 -19.43 24.51 -3.71
C LEU A 1094 -19.67 25.77 -2.87
N GLU A 1095 -20.38 26.76 -3.41
CA GLU A 1095 -20.79 27.95 -2.69
C GLU A 1095 -21.70 27.61 -1.48
N GLY A 1096 -22.64 26.69 -1.66
CA GLY A 1096 -23.48 26.16 -0.58
C GLY A 1096 -22.64 25.50 0.52
N MET A 1097 -21.69 24.65 0.14
CA MET A 1097 -20.80 23.96 1.09
C MET A 1097 -19.82 24.89 1.81
N ALA A 1098 -19.38 25.98 1.16
CA ALA A 1098 -18.49 26.98 1.74
C ALA A 1098 -19.07 27.66 2.99
N LYS A 1099 -20.39 27.61 3.18
CA LYS A 1099 -21.07 28.10 4.40
C LYS A 1099 -20.71 27.28 5.65
N PHE A 1100 -20.34 26.01 5.48
CA PHE A 1100 -20.05 25.08 6.58
C PHE A 1100 -18.58 24.66 6.67
N TRP A 1101 -17.85 24.81 5.56
CA TRP A 1101 -16.52 24.23 5.39
C TRP A 1101 -15.53 25.22 4.78
N ASP A 1102 -14.53 25.64 5.55
CA ASP A 1102 -13.51 26.60 5.10
C ASP A 1102 -12.75 26.13 3.85
N HIS A 1103 -12.37 24.84 3.79
CA HIS A 1103 -11.72 24.29 2.60
C HIS A 1103 -12.62 24.33 1.36
N ALA A 1104 -13.94 24.21 1.49
CA ALA A 1104 -14.86 24.30 0.35
C ALA A 1104 -14.84 25.70 -0.26
N SER A 1105 -14.68 26.76 0.56
CA SER A 1105 -14.46 28.13 0.07
C SER A 1105 -13.18 28.25 -0.77
N LYS A 1106 -12.09 27.62 -0.32
CA LYS A 1106 -10.81 27.58 -1.06
C LYS A 1106 -10.93 26.83 -2.39
N ILE A 1107 -11.61 25.68 -2.35
CA ILE A 1107 -11.89 24.85 -3.53
C ILE A 1107 -12.78 25.60 -4.53
N HIS A 1108 -13.81 26.29 -4.04
CA HIS A 1108 -14.70 27.14 -4.84
C HIS A 1108 -13.91 28.21 -5.61
N HIS A 1109 -13.08 28.98 -4.91
CA HIS A 1109 -12.25 30.03 -5.55
C HIS A 1109 -11.30 29.46 -6.60
N ARG A 1110 -10.73 28.28 -6.33
CA ARG A 1110 -9.85 27.57 -7.28
C ARG A 1110 -10.61 27.15 -8.54
N LEU A 1111 -11.82 26.59 -8.40
CA LEU A 1111 -12.64 26.21 -9.55
C LEU A 1111 -13.03 27.43 -10.39
N LEU A 1112 -13.44 28.55 -9.77
CA LEU A 1112 -13.76 29.78 -10.49
C LEU A 1112 -12.56 30.29 -11.30
N THR A 1113 -11.39 30.31 -10.68
CA THR A 1113 -10.15 30.72 -11.34
C THR A 1113 -9.79 29.78 -12.49
N PHE A 1114 -9.93 28.47 -12.30
CA PHE A 1114 -9.68 27.48 -13.34
C PHE A 1114 -10.66 27.61 -14.50
N HIS A 1115 -11.96 27.75 -14.21
CA HIS A 1115 -13.03 27.92 -15.19
C HIS A 1115 -12.77 29.12 -16.11
N ALA A 1116 -12.40 30.28 -15.55
CA ALA A 1116 -12.07 31.48 -16.32
C ALA A 1116 -10.88 31.29 -17.28
N ASN A 1117 -10.00 30.33 -17.00
CA ASN A 1117 -8.78 30.05 -17.77
C ASN A 1117 -8.86 28.71 -18.54
N ALA A 1118 -10.01 28.02 -18.54
CA ALA A 1118 -10.12 26.67 -19.07
C ALA A 1118 -9.84 26.61 -20.58
N TYR A 1119 -10.09 27.70 -21.31
CA TYR A 1119 -9.78 27.84 -22.74
C TYR A 1119 -8.29 27.64 -23.06
N LEU A 1120 -7.38 27.90 -22.11
CA LEU A 1120 -5.94 27.67 -22.27
C LEU A 1120 -5.60 26.17 -22.35
N PHE A 1121 -6.52 25.30 -21.96
CA PHE A 1121 -6.32 23.86 -21.85
C PHE A 1121 -7.17 23.04 -22.83
N ASP A 1122 -7.84 23.67 -23.81
CA ASP A 1122 -8.64 22.98 -24.84
C ASP A 1122 -7.87 21.83 -25.50
N SER A 1123 -6.58 22.05 -25.73
CA SER A 1123 -5.70 21.07 -26.35
C SER A 1123 -5.56 19.74 -25.58
N LEU A 1124 -5.99 19.64 -24.32
CA LEU A 1124 -6.10 18.37 -23.57
C LEU A 1124 -7.12 17.41 -24.18
N LEU A 1125 -8.16 17.94 -24.82
CA LEU A 1125 -9.25 17.19 -25.44
C LEU A 1125 -8.96 16.79 -26.90
N ASP A 1126 -7.85 17.28 -27.48
CA ASP A 1126 -7.43 16.89 -28.83
C ASP A 1126 -7.22 15.36 -28.94
N THR A 1127 -7.89 14.75 -29.90
CA THR A 1127 -7.82 13.30 -30.15
C THR A 1127 -6.54 12.89 -30.89
N GLN A 1128 -5.83 13.85 -31.49
CA GLN A 1128 -4.62 13.65 -32.29
C GLN A 1128 -3.33 13.93 -31.51
N LEU A 1129 -3.41 14.40 -30.26
CA LEU A 1129 -2.27 14.62 -29.36
C LEU A 1129 -1.20 15.59 -29.92
N LYS A 1130 -1.60 16.62 -30.66
CA LYS A 1130 -0.66 17.51 -31.37
C LYS A 1130 0.07 18.50 -30.46
N SER A 1131 -0.53 18.90 -29.35
CA SER A 1131 0.01 19.90 -28.42
C SER A 1131 0.81 19.28 -27.27
N VAL A 1132 1.91 19.94 -26.91
CA VAL A 1132 2.67 19.63 -25.69
C VAL A 1132 2.14 20.51 -24.55
N ILE A 1133 1.89 19.91 -23.38
CA ILE A 1133 1.47 20.65 -22.18
C ILE A 1133 2.68 21.39 -21.63
N ASP A 1134 2.58 22.72 -21.49
CA ASP A 1134 3.64 23.53 -20.91
C ASP A 1134 3.75 23.24 -19.38
N PRO A 1135 4.97 22.95 -18.86
CA PRO A 1135 5.23 22.63 -17.45
C PRO A 1135 4.68 23.65 -16.44
N GLY A 1136 4.57 24.93 -16.82
CA GLY A 1136 4.00 25.97 -15.96
C GLY A 1136 2.53 25.73 -15.62
N TRP A 1137 1.78 25.12 -16.54
CA TRP A 1137 0.36 24.82 -16.38
C TRP A 1137 0.11 23.49 -15.67
N GLU A 1138 1.09 22.59 -15.67
CA GLU A 1138 0.98 21.27 -15.05
C GLU A 1138 0.64 21.38 -13.56
N ARG A 1139 1.24 22.33 -12.85
CA ARG A 1139 0.94 22.59 -11.43
C ARG A 1139 -0.52 23.02 -11.22
N SER A 1140 -1.05 23.87 -12.11
CA SER A 1140 -2.45 24.30 -12.06
C SER A 1140 -3.40 23.11 -12.25
N LEU A 1141 -3.12 22.26 -13.25
CA LEU A 1141 -3.89 21.06 -13.55
C LEU A 1141 -3.84 20.02 -12.42
N TRP A 1142 -2.68 19.79 -11.81
CA TRP A 1142 -2.55 18.92 -10.63
C TRP A 1142 -3.36 19.44 -9.44
N SER A 1143 -3.45 20.76 -9.27
CA SER A 1143 -4.24 21.36 -8.20
C SER A 1143 -5.76 21.17 -8.35
N MET A 1144 -6.22 20.73 -9.53
CA MET A 1144 -7.62 20.39 -9.81
C MET A 1144 -7.95 18.90 -9.64
N VAL A 1145 -6.97 18.07 -9.27
CA VAL A 1145 -7.18 16.62 -9.04
C VAL A 1145 -6.67 16.12 -7.68
N ASP A 1146 -5.67 16.77 -7.10
CA ASP A 1146 -5.12 16.42 -5.79
C ASP A 1146 -5.94 17.08 -4.65
N TYR A 1147 -6.59 16.26 -3.83
CA TYR A 1147 -7.48 16.75 -2.77
C TYR A 1147 -6.73 17.52 -1.67
N GLY A 1148 -5.50 17.10 -1.36
CA GLY A 1148 -4.67 17.78 -0.37
C GLY A 1148 -4.28 19.18 -0.85
N GLU A 1149 -3.92 19.31 -2.13
CA GLU A 1149 -3.55 20.58 -2.74
C GLU A 1149 -4.76 21.53 -2.92
N MET A 1150 -5.92 20.97 -3.28
CA MET A 1150 -7.19 21.70 -3.30
C MET A 1150 -7.52 22.39 -1.98
N CYS A 1151 -7.18 21.76 -0.84
CA CYS A 1151 -7.49 22.28 0.49
C CYS A 1151 -6.48 23.33 1.01
N ARG A 1152 -5.33 23.50 0.33
CA ARG A 1152 -4.29 24.47 0.70
C ARG A 1152 -4.55 25.85 0.09
N GLU A 1153 -3.99 26.89 0.71
CA GLU A 1153 -3.99 28.24 0.16
C GLU A 1153 -3.17 28.28 -1.13
N SER A 1154 -3.75 28.84 -2.19
CA SER A 1154 -3.12 28.91 -3.51
C SER A 1154 -2.12 30.05 -3.57
N SER A 1155 -0.85 29.75 -3.83
CA SER A 1155 0.17 30.73 -4.25
C SER A 1155 0.25 30.84 -5.78
N LEU A 1156 -0.74 30.32 -6.53
CA LEU A 1156 -0.72 30.33 -7.99
C LEU A 1156 -0.96 31.75 -8.52
N SER A 1157 0.11 32.48 -8.77
CA SER A 1157 0.12 33.54 -9.78
C SER A 1157 -0.02 32.87 -11.15
N ILE A 1158 -1.18 32.98 -11.79
CA ILE A 1158 -1.32 32.61 -13.20
C ILE A 1158 -0.42 33.57 -13.99
N PRO A 1159 0.59 33.10 -14.75
CA PRO A 1159 1.38 33.98 -15.59
C PRO A 1159 0.43 34.65 -16.59
N SER A 1160 0.42 35.98 -16.64
CA SER A 1160 -0.30 36.72 -17.68
C SER A 1160 0.18 36.22 -19.05
N PRO A 1161 -0.73 35.98 -20.02
CA PRO A 1161 -0.33 35.52 -21.34
C PRO A 1161 0.67 36.52 -21.93
N LYS A 1162 1.87 36.04 -22.30
CA LYS A 1162 2.81 36.84 -23.10
C LYS A 1162 2.17 37.04 -24.47
N ILE A 1163 1.56 38.20 -24.68
CA ILE A 1163 1.18 38.68 -26.00
C ILE A 1163 2.48 38.72 -26.85
N PRO A 1164 2.56 38.02 -27.99
CA PRO A 1164 3.72 38.13 -28.87
C PRO A 1164 3.84 39.58 -29.33
N ALA A 1165 5.06 40.14 -29.28
CA ALA A 1165 5.32 41.46 -29.83
C ALA A 1165 4.90 41.49 -31.32
N PRO A 1166 4.25 42.56 -31.79
CA PRO A 1166 3.82 42.66 -33.18
C PRO A 1166 5.04 42.90 -34.06
N SER A 1167 5.54 41.85 -34.69
CA SER A 1167 6.41 41.98 -35.85
C SER A 1167 5.91 41.04 -36.94
N ASP A 1168 5.63 41.65 -38.09
CA ASP A 1168 5.19 41.09 -39.37
C ASP A 1168 3.67 40.94 -39.54
N SER A 1169 3.02 42.10 -39.67
CA SER A 1169 1.70 42.26 -40.26
C SER A 1169 1.68 41.89 -41.75
N PRO A 1170 0.78 40.99 -42.22
CA PRO A 1170 0.27 41.04 -43.58
C PRO A 1170 -0.97 41.94 -43.60
N SER A 1171 -0.87 43.04 -44.36
CA SER A 1171 -1.97 43.94 -44.68
C SER A 1171 -3.09 43.21 -45.45
N PHE A 1172 -4.33 43.33 -44.99
CA PHE A 1172 -5.55 43.09 -45.78
C PHE A 1172 -6.56 44.23 -45.51
N PRO A 1173 -7.43 44.54 -46.49
CA PRO A 1173 -7.76 45.90 -46.90
C PRO A 1173 -8.96 46.47 -46.16
N ASP A 1174 -9.01 47.80 -46.11
CA ASP A 1174 -10.17 48.58 -45.69
C ASP A 1174 -11.43 48.16 -46.47
N LEU A 1175 -12.42 47.67 -45.73
CA LEU A 1175 -13.80 47.49 -46.20
C LEU A 1175 -14.71 48.21 -45.21
N GLU A 1176 -15.00 49.47 -45.52
CA GLU A 1176 -16.15 50.19 -44.98
C GLU A 1176 -17.42 49.44 -45.38
N LEU A 1177 -18.26 49.08 -44.41
CA LEU A 1177 -19.61 48.57 -44.66
C LEU A 1177 -20.62 49.65 -44.25
N GLU A 1178 -21.33 50.12 -45.26
CA GLU A 1178 -22.37 51.14 -45.22
C GLU A 1178 -23.64 50.66 -44.49
N SER A 1179 -24.38 51.64 -43.96
CA SER A 1179 -25.53 51.58 -43.05
C SER A 1179 -26.78 50.82 -43.52
N GLU A 1180 -26.75 50.09 -44.65
CA GLU A 1180 -27.92 49.36 -45.17
C GLU A 1180 -27.94 47.86 -44.82
N GLN A 1181 -26.88 47.29 -44.24
CA GLN A 1181 -26.87 45.87 -43.79
C GLN A 1181 -27.28 45.64 -42.33
N MET A 1182 -27.53 46.71 -41.54
CA MET A 1182 -28.00 46.57 -40.14
C MET A 1182 -29.52 46.41 -39.99
N LEU A 1183 -30.29 46.53 -41.09
CA LEU A 1183 -31.76 46.48 -41.06
C LEU A 1183 -32.37 45.08 -41.24
N ASP A 1184 -31.59 44.04 -41.59
CA ASP A 1184 -32.07 42.65 -41.71
C ASP A 1184 -32.05 41.87 -40.38
N LEU A 1185 -31.60 42.47 -39.27
CA LEU A 1185 -31.51 41.85 -37.94
C LEU A 1185 -32.55 42.35 -36.93
N GLY A 1186 -33.50 43.19 -37.32
CA GLY A 1186 -34.70 43.49 -36.52
C GLY A 1186 -34.45 44.14 -35.15
N LEU A 1187 -33.38 44.90 -34.97
CA LEU A 1187 -33.10 45.65 -33.73
C LEU A 1187 -33.17 47.15 -34.02
N ASP A 1188 -34.21 47.82 -33.50
CA ASP A 1188 -34.39 49.28 -33.58
C ASP A 1188 -33.67 49.98 -32.42
N VAL A 1189 -32.74 50.87 -32.75
CA VAL A 1189 -31.81 51.55 -31.85
C VAL A 1189 -32.47 52.72 -31.07
N GLN A 1190 -33.76 52.99 -31.27
CA GLN A 1190 -34.45 54.09 -30.59
C GLN A 1190 -35.15 53.74 -29.27
N GLN A 1191 -35.08 52.50 -28.76
CA GLN A 1191 -35.68 52.13 -27.45
C GLN A 1191 -34.73 52.16 -26.24
N ILE A 1192 -33.47 52.56 -26.38
CA ILE A 1192 -32.49 52.54 -25.27
C ILE A 1192 -32.50 53.85 -24.43
N SER A 1193 -33.42 54.79 -24.64
CA SER A 1193 -33.43 56.07 -23.90
C SER A 1193 -34.55 56.26 -22.88
N GLN A 1194 -35.37 55.24 -22.56
CA GLN A 1194 -36.41 55.33 -21.52
C GLN A 1194 -36.61 54.03 -20.73
N ILE A 1195 -35.65 53.65 -19.88
CA ILE A 1195 -35.95 52.78 -18.73
C ILE A 1195 -35.49 53.49 -17.46
N ASP A 1196 -36.48 53.66 -16.59
CA ASP A 1196 -36.60 54.56 -15.44
C ASP A 1196 -35.92 54.01 -14.17
N ASP A 1197 -35.59 54.90 -13.24
CA ASP A 1197 -34.75 54.77 -12.03
C ASP A 1197 -35.32 53.88 -10.89
N ASN A 1198 -36.04 52.79 -11.18
CA ASN A 1198 -36.68 51.93 -10.16
C ASN A 1198 -36.22 50.47 -10.11
N LEU A 1199 -35.04 50.15 -10.67
CA LEU A 1199 -34.43 48.80 -10.62
C LEU A 1199 -33.20 48.68 -9.69
N MET A 1200 -33.12 49.52 -8.65
CA MET A 1200 -32.11 49.47 -7.58
C MET A 1200 -32.56 48.66 -6.35
N ASN A 1201 -33.25 47.53 -6.56
CA ASN A 1201 -33.62 46.61 -5.47
C ASN A 1201 -33.58 45.15 -5.94
N PHE A 1202 -32.43 44.72 -6.45
CA PHE A 1202 -32.04 43.31 -6.50
C PHE A 1202 -30.58 43.20 -6.09
N ASP A 1203 -30.37 42.78 -4.84
CA ASP A 1203 -29.09 42.29 -4.33
C ASP A 1203 -28.67 41.06 -5.16
N THR A 1204 -27.89 41.30 -6.21
CA THR A 1204 -27.20 40.24 -6.94
C THR A 1204 -25.75 40.70 -7.15
N PRO A 1205 -24.75 40.03 -6.55
CA PRO A 1205 -23.33 40.39 -6.68
C PRO A 1205 -22.78 40.37 -8.13
N ASN A 1206 -23.55 39.83 -9.07
CA ASN A 1206 -23.09 39.46 -10.41
C ASN A 1206 -22.95 40.62 -11.42
N ILE A 1207 -23.58 41.78 -11.21
CA ILE A 1207 -23.41 42.92 -12.15
C ILE A 1207 -22.11 43.69 -11.84
N LYS A 1208 -21.68 43.74 -10.58
CA LYS A 1208 -20.45 44.44 -10.20
C LYS A 1208 -19.19 43.74 -10.72
N TYR A 1209 -19.19 42.41 -10.72
CA TYR A 1209 -18.06 41.59 -11.21
C TYR A 1209 -17.89 41.67 -12.74
N LEU A 1210 -19.00 41.70 -13.50
CA LEU A 1210 -18.96 41.87 -14.96
C LEU A 1210 -18.56 43.29 -15.39
N LEU A 1211 -18.91 44.31 -14.60
CA LEU A 1211 -18.50 45.70 -14.84
C LEU A 1211 -17.03 45.95 -14.47
N GLU A 1212 -16.48 45.27 -13.46
CA GLU A 1212 -15.06 45.34 -13.10
C GLU A 1212 -14.16 44.61 -14.13
N LEU A 1213 -14.63 43.51 -14.75
CA LEU A 1213 -13.92 42.83 -15.85
C LEU A 1213 -13.91 43.63 -17.16
N ALA A 1214 -14.97 44.42 -17.43
CA ALA A 1214 -15.05 45.26 -18.63
C ALA A 1214 -14.28 46.59 -18.51
N SER A 1215 -13.85 46.99 -17.31
CA SER A 1215 -13.15 48.26 -17.05
C SER A 1215 -11.65 48.11 -16.78
N GLY A 1216 -11.09 46.91 -16.88
CA GLY A 1216 -9.69 46.60 -16.62
C GLY A 1216 -8.86 46.24 -17.86
N GLY A 1217 -8.64 47.21 -18.76
CA GLY A 1217 -7.39 47.29 -19.55
C GLY A 1217 -7.43 46.92 -21.04
N GLY A 1218 -7.42 47.97 -21.89
CA GLY A 1218 -6.49 48.20 -23.01
C GLY A 1218 -6.45 47.22 -24.18
#